data_AF-A0A1Y6FAL7-F1
#
_entry.id   AF-A0A1Y6FAL7-F1
#
_cell.length_a   1.000
_cell.length_b   1.000
_cell.length_c   1.000
_cell.angle_alpha   90.00
_cell.angle_beta   90.00
_cell.angle_gamma   90.00
#
_symmetry.space_group_name_H-M   'P 1'
#
loop_
_entity.id
_entity.type
_entity.pdbx_description
1 polymer ?
#
loop_
_entity_poly.entity_id
_entity_poly.type
_entity_poly.pdbx_seq_one_letter_code
_entity_poly.pdbx_strand_id
1 'polypeptide(L)'
;MTSTRRRSTVVLLCGPGSDEDFAFLGPTLARDRRVVMVDLGRPSSRRSGAWMHELAGAGDGCCVIAVGAHAEDAVRATHDSRGLVTRLVLIDPEFDGAAPEMGGLRVLVLTSGQRGLDDVRGTLREQPARILSMIEDFLDDAKPPSRRSSRPPAAVSRPPVSDVHLPARPSRDHSISAVEVDTVIVGAGFAGLGAGIRLARQGDESFVILERAGDVGGTWRDNTYPGVACDIPSHLYSFSFLPKPDWSSFFASGREIHDYLRNAVRSEGLEPHLRLHSEVLEMRWLADELRWRVTTSSGEYLSRTLIVAAGRLSDARMPDVPGLDTFAGPVMHSSMWDDSVELHGRRVGVVGTGASAAQLIPRLAHLAASVVVFQRSAPYVVPRPDREYTLDEQRAFAADPSAHEAMRDDLFWGAETAFAERMRVPGFIDRLRDRALGHLEAQLEDPALRAAATPDYEIGCKRVIISNDYYPALAAPSVFLESSALHSISKNVATSEDGSRFELDVLVFATGFESTRPPFAARTYGADGIRLADAWADGMRAHASTTVHGFPNMFVLDGPNASLGHNSAVAMIEAQIDYVLAALDHRDAKGIDALDASLEAQDAYTHEIDAKAASTVWLTGGCDSWYVDERSRRLTLLWPDFAYAFQRRLSRFDAENYEVVAARRHASAL
;
A
#
# COMPACT_ATOMS: atom_id res chain seq x y z
N MET A 1 -2.18 -32.33 13.99
CA MET A 1 -1.52 -32.82 12.75
C MET A 1 -2.11 -32.04 11.59
N THR A 2 -1.54 -30.87 11.32
CA THR A 2 -1.93 -29.99 10.22
C THR A 2 -1.59 -30.68 8.90
N SER A 3 -2.59 -30.92 8.07
CA SER A 3 -2.38 -31.34 6.68
C SER A 3 -1.73 -30.16 5.96
N THR A 4 -0.40 -30.11 5.93
CA THR A 4 0.34 -29.30 4.97
C THR A 4 -0.11 -29.77 3.59
N ARG A 5 -1.03 -29.02 2.96
CA ARG A 5 -1.33 -29.18 1.53
C ARG A 5 0.00 -29.33 0.81
N ARG A 6 0.19 -30.43 0.08
CA ARG A 6 1.38 -30.64 -0.75
C ARG A 6 1.51 -29.41 -1.65
N ARG A 7 2.50 -28.54 -1.39
CA ARG A 7 2.86 -27.44 -2.29
C ARG A 7 3.16 -28.08 -3.65
N SER A 8 2.45 -27.69 -4.70
CA SER A 8 2.66 -28.23 -6.06
C SER A 8 4.13 -28.07 -6.46
N THR A 9 4.79 -29.14 -6.89
CA THR A 9 6.16 -29.06 -7.41
C THR A 9 6.13 -28.41 -8.80
N VAL A 10 6.94 -27.38 -9.00
CA VAL A 10 7.14 -26.71 -10.28
C VAL A 10 8.50 -27.09 -10.86
N VAL A 11 8.52 -27.53 -12.11
CA VAL A 11 9.75 -27.78 -12.87
C VAL A 11 9.88 -26.67 -13.92
N LEU A 12 10.89 -25.83 -13.76
CA LEU A 12 11.17 -24.69 -14.65
C LEU A 12 12.29 -25.08 -15.62
N LEU A 13 11.96 -25.16 -16.90
CA LEU A 13 12.92 -25.46 -17.97
C LEU A 13 13.61 -24.17 -18.41
N CYS A 14 14.91 -24.07 -18.17
CA CYS A 14 15.79 -22.95 -18.53
C CYS A 14 16.76 -23.39 -19.65
N GLY A 15 17.32 -22.48 -20.44
CA GLY A 15 18.33 -22.86 -21.46
C GLY A 15 19.02 -21.67 -22.11
N PRO A 16 20.03 -21.85 -22.98
CA PRO A 16 20.78 -20.74 -23.56
C PRO A 16 19.88 -19.97 -24.55
N GLY A 17 19.49 -18.76 -24.15
CA GLY A 17 18.48 -17.96 -24.85
C GLY A 17 17.10 -17.95 -24.18
N SER A 18 16.91 -18.64 -23.04
CA SER A 18 15.77 -18.35 -22.15
C SER A 18 16.00 -16.92 -21.64
N ASP A 19 15.26 -15.95 -22.20
CA ASP A 19 15.49 -14.51 -22.00
C ASP A 19 15.80 -14.19 -20.52
N GLU A 20 16.83 -13.36 -20.27
CA GLU A 20 17.07 -12.75 -18.96
C GLU A 20 15.78 -12.13 -18.39
N ASP A 21 14.86 -11.73 -19.29
CA ASP A 21 13.53 -11.20 -19.02
C ASP A 21 12.65 -12.09 -18.13
N PHE A 22 12.87 -13.42 -18.08
CA PHE A 22 12.07 -14.35 -17.26
C PHE A 22 12.82 -14.99 -16.09
N ALA A 23 14.07 -14.59 -15.83
CA ALA A 23 14.88 -15.12 -14.73
C ALA A 23 14.24 -14.92 -13.34
N PHE A 24 13.31 -13.96 -13.22
CA PHE A 24 12.57 -13.69 -11.98
C PHE A 24 11.62 -14.84 -11.57
N LEU A 25 11.15 -15.68 -12.49
CA LEU A 25 10.13 -16.70 -12.22
C LEU A 25 10.60 -17.74 -11.19
N GLY A 26 11.84 -18.22 -11.33
CA GLY A 26 12.41 -19.25 -10.45
C GLY A 26 12.43 -18.82 -8.98
N PRO A 27 13.17 -17.75 -8.62
CA PRO A 27 13.23 -17.23 -7.26
C PRO A 27 11.86 -16.86 -6.69
N THR A 28 10.96 -16.34 -7.53
CA THR A 28 9.66 -15.86 -7.06
C THR A 28 8.68 -17.01 -6.76
N LEU A 29 8.58 -18.00 -7.65
CA LEU A 29 7.75 -19.19 -7.42
C LEU A 29 8.29 -20.04 -6.26
N ALA A 30 9.61 -20.02 -6.01
CA ALA A 30 10.25 -20.80 -4.95
C ALA A 30 9.87 -20.35 -3.52
N ARG A 31 9.24 -19.17 -3.37
CA ARG A 31 8.80 -18.65 -2.07
C ARG A 31 7.76 -19.55 -1.42
N ASP A 32 6.76 -19.96 -2.20
CA ASP A 32 5.63 -20.74 -1.71
C ASP A 32 5.53 -22.13 -2.34
N ARG A 33 6.48 -22.50 -3.20
CA ARG A 33 6.47 -23.78 -3.93
C ARG A 33 7.86 -24.40 -3.97
N ARG A 34 7.91 -25.72 -4.14
CA ARG A 34 9.16 -26.39 -4.50
C ARG A 34 9.41 -26.17 -5.98
N VAL A 35 10.46 -25.41 -6.32
CA VAL A 35 10.88 -25.18 -7.71
C VAL A 35 12.13 -26.01 -8.01
N VAL A 36 12.10 -26.77 -9.09
CA VAL A 36 13.25 -27.50 -9.65
C VAL A 36 13.62 -26.83 -10.96
N MET A 37 14.82 -26.27 -11.04
CA MET A 37 15.31 -25.62 -12.27
C MET A 37 16.11 -26.64 -13.09
N VAL A 38 15.75 -26.82 -14.36
CA VAL A 38 16.41 -27.75 -15.29
C VAL A 38 17.05 -26.95 -16.41
N ASP A 39 18.38 -26.99 -16.54
CA ASP A 39 19.10 -26.35 -17.65
C ASP A 39 19.16 -27.27 -18.87
N LEU A 40 18.34 -26.94 -19.86
CA LEU A 40 18.33 -27.49 -21.20
C LEU A 40 19.26 -26.62 -22.07
N GLY A 41 20.53 -27.01 -22.21
CA GLY A 41 21.45 -26.44 -23.23
C GLY A 41 20.82 -26.30 -24.65
N ARG A 42 21.52 -25.72 -25.64
CA ARG A 42 20.95 -25.38 -26.98
C ARG A 42 20.04 -26.48 -27.56
N PRO A 43 18.88 -26.13 -28.16
CA PRO A 43 17.92 -27.10 -28.68
C PRO A 43 18.60 -28.09 -29.62
N SER A 44 18.47 -29.38 -29.34
CA SER A 44 18.94 -30.45 -30.23
C SER A 44 17.95 -31.60 -30.20
N SER A 45 17.66 -32.16 -31.37
CA SER A 45 16.64 -33.21 -31.61
C SER A 45 16.91 -34.56 -30.91
N ARG A 46 17.86 -34.64 -29.97
CA ARG A 46 18.32 -35.89 -29.32
C ARG A 46 18.28 -35.88 -27.78
N ARG A 47 17.69 -34.87 -27.11
CA ARG A 47 17.70 -34.76 -25.64
C ARG A 47 16.40 -35.19 -24.92
N SER A 48 15.51 -35.91 -25.59
CA SER A 48 14.32 -36.51 -24.95
C SER A 48 14.73 -37.60 -23.96
N GLY A 49 14.93 -37.25 -22.68
CA GLY A 49 15.10 -38.22 -21.59
C GLY A 49 16.04 -37.81 -20.46
N ALA A 50 16.90 -36.80 -20.63
CA ALA A 50 17.94 -36.50 -19.63
C ALA A 50 17.39 -35.97 -18.30
N TRP A 51 16.26 -35.26 -18.31
CA TRP A 51 15.66 -34.63 -17.13
C TRP A 51 14.40 -35.36 -16.60
N MET A 52 14.00 -36.47 -17.25
CA MET A 52 12.90 -37.33 -16.77
C MET A 52 13.19 -37.91 -15.38
N HIS A 53 14.46 -38.08 -15.02
CA HIS A 53 14.87 -38.47 -13.67
C HIS A 53 14.54 -37.39 -12.63
N GLU A 54 14.61 -36.11 -12.98
CA GLU A 54 14.25 -35.01 -12.08
C GLU A 54 12.73 -34.93 -11.87
N LEU A 55 11.94 -35.20 -12.92
CA LEU A 55 10.49 -35.35 -12.81
C LEU A 55 10.08 -36.49 -11.87
N ALA A 56 10.78 -37.63 -11.89
CA ALA A 56 10.51 -38.74 -10.98
C ALA A 56 10.72 -38.38 -9.49
N GLY A 57 11.61 -37.41 -9.20
CA GLY A 57 11.84 -36.89 -7.84
C GLY A 57 10.85 -35.81 -7.38
N ALA A 58 9.99 -35.33 -8.27
CA ALA A 58 9.02 -34.27 -8.01
C ALA A 58 7.69 -34.77 -7.40
N GLY A 59 7.41 -36.09 -7.53
CA GLY A 59 6.17 -36.74 -7.10
C GLY A 59 5.00 -36.60 -8.08
N ASP A 60 3.85 -37.22 -7.76
CA ASP A 60 2.65 -37.16 -8.61
C ASP A 60 2.06 -35.74 -8.64
N GLY A 61 1.74 -35.24 -9.84
CA GLY A 61 0.98 -33.99 -10.03
C GLY A 61 1.82 -32.72 -10.15
N CYS A 62 3.00 -32.78 -10.78
CA CYS A 62 3.86 -31.61 -10.98
C CYS A 62 3.38 -30.70 -12.14
N CYS A 63 3.82 -29.44 -12.10
CA CYS A 63 3.65 -28.48 -13.19
C CYS A 63 4.98 -28.23 -13.90
N VAL A 64 4.99 -28.25 -15.22
CA VAL A 64 6.14 -27.87 -16.04
C VAL A 64 5.93 -26.48 -16.61
N ILE A 65 6.92 -25.60 -16.48
CA ILE A 65 6.95 -24.27 -17.09
C ILE A 65 8.10 -24.23 -18.10
N ALA A 66 7.81 -23.86 -19.33
CA ALA A 66 8.78 -23.75 -20.41
C ALA A 66 8.73 -22.38 -21.08
N VAL A 67 9.90 -21.81 -21.35
CA VAL A 67 10.07 -20.49 -21.95
C VAL A 67 10.73 -20.62 -23.33
N GLY A 68 10.20 -19.94 -24.35
CA GLY A 68 10.82 -19.85 -25.68
C GLY A 68 10.88 -21.19 -26.42
N ALA A 69 12.06 -21.46 -27.00
CA ALA A 69 12.38 -22.65 -27.79
C ALA A 69 12.19 -24.00 -27.07
N HIS A 70 12.04 -24.02 -25.75
CA HIS A 70 11.91 -25.25 -24.95
C HIS A 70 10.48 -25.80 -24.87
N ALA A 71 9.50 -25.10 -25.47
CA ALA A 71 8.11 -25.48 -25.38
C ALA A 71 7.82 -26.86 -26.03
N GLU A 72 8.48 -27.20 -27.14
CA GLU A 72 8.36 -28.53 -27.75
C GLU A 72 8.90 -29.64 -26.85
N ASP A 73 10.05 -29.42 -26.21
CA ASP A 73 10.65 -30.39 -25.28
C ASP A 73 9.74 -30.62 -24.07
N ALA A 74 9.10 -29.56 -23.58
CA ALA A 74 8.12 -29.64 -22.49
C ALA A 74 6.89 -30.46 -22.88
N VAL A 75 6.32 -30.21 -24.06
CA VAL A 75 5.16 -30.98 -24.58
C VAL A 75 5.52 -32.46 -24.74
N ARG A 76 6.69 -32.78 -25.32
CA ARG A 76 7.16 -34.17 -25.49
C ARG A 76 7.35 -34.87 -24.15
N ALA A 77 8.00 -34.22 -23.18
CA ALA A 77 8.20 -34.82 -21.86
C ALA A 77 6.89 -35.02 -21.09
N THR A 78 5.91 -34.13 -21.29
CA THR A 78 4.57 -34.28 -20.73
C THR A 78 3.94 -35.59 -21.21
N HIS A 79 4.06 -35.89 -22.51
CA HIS A 79 3.59 -37.14 -23.12
C HIS A 79 4.30 -38.37 -22.54
N ASP A 80 5.63 -38.31 -22.35
CA ASP A 80 6.43 -39.43 -21.86
C ASP A 80 6.30 -39.67 -20.34
N SER A 81 5.78 -38.69 -19.60
CA SER A 81 5.68 -38.70 -18.13
C SER A 81 4.57 -39.58 -17.53
N ARG A 82 3.72 -40.21 -18.36
CA ARG A 82 2.63 -41.13 -17.94
C ARG A 82 1.74 -40.58 -16.80
N GLY A 83 1.46 -39.28 -16.78
CA GLY A 83 0.55 -38.65 -15.82
C GLY A 83 1.23 -37.99 -14.61
N LEU A 84 2.56 -37.99 -14.53
CA LEU A 84 3.30 -37.23 -13.51
C LEU A 84 3.11 -35.71 -13.68
N VAL A 85 3.03 -35.23 -14.92
CA VAL A 85 2.76 -33.84 -15.26
C VAL A 85 1.26 -33.65 -15.47
N THR A 86 0.65 -32.78 -14.65
CA THR A 86 -0.79 -32.49 -14.70
C THR A 86 -1.11 -31.08 -15.19
N ARG A 87 -0.10 -30.19 -15.19
CA ARG A 87 -0.20 -28.80 -15.64
C ARG A 87 1.02 -28.42 -16.48
N LEU A 88 0.81 -27.72 -17.57
CA LEU A 88 1.86 -27.21 -18.46
C LEU A 88 1.67 -25.71 -18.69
N VAL A 89 2.72 -24.92 -18.51
CA VAL A 89 2.76 -23.48 -18.85
C VAL A 89 3.80 -23.26 -19.93
N LEU A 90 3.39 -22.61 -21.02
CA LEU A 90 4.25 -22.22 -22.14
C LEU A 90 4.31 -20.69 -22.24
N ILE A 91 5.50 -20.11 -22.17
CA ILE A 91 5.73 -18.66 -22.24
C ILE A 91 6.54 -18.36 -23.50
N ASP A 92 6.03 -17.46 -24.35
CA ASP A 92 6.62 -17.09 -25.64
C ASP A 92 7.04 -18.29 -26.52
N PRO A 93 6.15 -19.28 -26.76
CA PRO A 93 6.51 -20.45 -27.55
C PRO A 93 6.89 -20.10 -29.00
N GLU A 94 8.00 -20.65 -29.50
CA GLU A 94 8.49 -20.46 -30.88
C GLU A 94 7.80 -21.36 -31.94
N PHE A 95 6.71 -22.06 -31.59
CA PHE A 95 6.05 -23.02 -32.48
C PHE A 95 4.59 -22.63 -32.81
N ASP A 96 4.16 -22.93 -34.05
CA ASP A 96 2.88 -22.50 -34.64
C ASP A 96 1.73 -23.50 -34.41
N GLY A 97 1.75 -24.25 -33.29
CA GLY A 97 0.95 -25.45 -33.10
C GLY A 97 -0.16 -25.32 -32.06
N ALA A 98 -1.38 -25.71 -32.41
CA ALA A 98 -2.47 -25.90 -31.45
C ALA A 98 -2.03 -26.85 -30.32
N ALA A 99 -2.23 -26.44 -29.06
CA ALA A 99 -1.94 -27.28 -27.91
C ALA A 99 -2.73 -28.60 -28.02
N PRO A 100 -2.08 -29.78 -27.97
CA PRO A 100 -2.79 -31.05 -28.11
C PRO A 100 -3.76 -31.25 -26.95
N GLU A 101 -5.02 -31.61 -27.24
CA GLU A 101 -5.97 -32.08 -26.24
C GLU A 101 -5.44 -33.40 -25.64
N MET A 102 -4.82 -33.30 -24.46
CA MET A 102 -4.32 -34.44 -23.70
C MET A 102 -5.24 -34.67 -22.50
N GLY A 103 -5.89 -35.85 -22.46
CA GLY A 103 -6.87 -36.21 -21.44
C GLY A 103 -6.34 -36.02 -20.02
N GLY A 104 -6.85 -34.99 -19.32
CA GLY A 104 -6.51 -34.65 -17.94
C GLY A 104 -5.39 -33.62 -17.75
N LEU A 105 -4.67 -33.23 -18.81
CA LEU A 105 -3.63 -32.19 -18.75
C LEU A 105 -4.26 -30.80 -18.92
N ARG A 106 -3.92 -29.87 -18.03
CA ARG A 106 -4.26 -28.45 -18.19
C ARG A 106 -3.08 -27.70 -18.80
N VAL A 107 -3.34 -26.80 -19.75
CA VAL A 107 -2.31 -26.01 -20.44
C VAL A 107 -2.62 -24.51 -20.33
N LEU A 108 -1.62 -23.71 -19.99
CA LEU A 108 -1.63 -22.25 -20.07
C LEU A 108 -0.60 -21.79 -21.10
N VAL A 109 -1.01 -21.00 -22.08
CA VAL A 109 -0.12 -20.43 -23.10
C VAL A 109 -0.11 -18.92 -22.97
N LEU A 110 1.07 -18.34 -22.78
CA LEU A 110 1.31 -16.91 -22.62
C LEU A 110 2.18 -16.44 -23.79
N THR A 111 1.64 -15.61 -24.68
CA THR A 111 2.37 -15.08 -25.84
C THR A 111 2.51 -13.56 -25.75
N SER A 112 3.71 -13.06 -26.04
CA SER A 112 4.05 -11.63 -26.10
C SER A 112 3.44 -10.91 -27.30
N GLY A 113 2.83 -11.63 -28.25
CA GLY A 113 1.93 -11.07 -29.26
C GLY A 113 1.26 -12.13 -30.14
N GLN A 114 0.18 -11.75 -30.83
CA GLN A 114 -0.23 -12.24 -32.17
C GLN A 114 -1.30 -11.30 -32.79
N ARG A 115 -1.28 -11.19 -34.14
CA ARG A 115 -2.10 -10.29 -34.98
C ARG A 115 -3.61 -10.36 -34.68
N GLY A 116 -4.26 -9.19 -34.66
CA GLY A 116 -5.70 -9.07 -34.91
C GLY A 116 -6.57 -8.67 -33.72
N LEU A 117 -6.24 -7.55 -33.08
CA LEU A 117 -7.16 -6.62 -32.39
C LEU A 117 -6.30 -5.39 -32.10
N ASP A 118 -6.56 -4.31 -32.83
CA ASP A 118 -5.78 -3.09 -32.73
C ASP A 118 -5.86 -2.50 -31.30
N ASP A 119 -4.68 -2.23 -30.75
CA ASP A 119 -4.35 -1.11 -29.85
C ASP A 119 -4.41 -1.24 -28.30
N VAL A 120 -4.48 -2.44 -27.70
CA VAL A 120 -4.26 -2.54 -26.23
C VAL A 120 -3.50 -3.82 -25.86
N ARG A 121 -2.28 -3.63 -25.33
CA ARG A 121 -1.34 -4.60 -24.68
C ARG A 121 -0.05 -4.88 -25.47
N GLY A 122 0.91 -3.98 -25.25
CA GLY A 122 2.33 -4.28 -25.33
C GLY A 122 2.72 -5.30 -24.27
N THR A 123 2.94 -6.53 -24.77
CA THR A 123 4.06 -7.41 -24.44
C THR A 123 4.24 -7.81 -22.98
N LEU A 124 3.88 -9.06 -22.66
CA LEU A 124 4.16 -9.76 -21.38
C LEU A 124 5.54 -9.47 -20.75
N ARG A 125 6.56 -9.19 -21.57
CA ARG A 125 7.93 -8.83 -21.17
C ARG A 125 8.02 -7.55 -20.32
N GLU A 126 7.11 -6.61 -20.52
CA GLU A 126 7.11 -5.32 -19.81
C GLU A 126 6.39 -5.41 -18.45
N GLN A 127 5.66 -6.50 -18.19
CA GLN A 127 4.87 -6.73 -16.97
C GLN A 127 5.09 -8.14 -16.39
N PRO A 128 6.32 -8.46 -15.92
CA PRO A 128 6.68 -9.79 -15.40
C PRO A 128 5.76 -10.27 -14.25
N ALA A 129 5.29 -9.36 -13.39
CA ALA A 129 4.37 -9.70 -12.31
C ALA A 129 2.99 -10.17 -12.80
N ARG A 130 2.53 -9.69 -13.96
CA ARG A 130 1.27 -10.10 -14.56
C ARG A 130 1.32 -11.55 -15.03
N ILE A 131 2.43 -11.94 -15.64
CA ILE A 131 2.71 -13.34 -16.01
C ILE A 131 2.67 -14.21 -14.77
N LEU A 132 3.40 -13.81 -13.73
CA LEU A 132 3.48 -14.57 -12.48
C LEU A 132 2.09 -14.78 -11.87
N SER A 133 1.26 -13.73 -11.80
CA SER A 133 -0.12 -13.84 -11.33
C SER A 133 -0.92 -14.86 -12.14
N MET A 134 -0.84 -14.82 -13.47
CA MET A 134 -1.55 -15.76 -14.35
C MET A 134 -1.09 -17.21 -14.13
N ILE A 135 0.21 -17.42 -13.91
CA ILE A 135 0.78 -18.74 -13.60
C ILE A 135 0.27 -19.22 -12.25
N GLU A 136 0.32 -18.38 -11.21
CA GLU A 136 -0.13 -18.74 -9.88
C GLU A 136 -1.62 -19.07 -9.83
N ASP A 137 -2.47 -18.27 -10.47
CA ASP A 137 -3.91 -18.53 -10.55
C ASP A 137 -4.20 -19.85 -11.26
N PHE A 138 -3.45 -20.15 -12.32
CA PHE A 138 -3.53 -21.41 -13.04
C PHE A 138 -3.06 -22.61 -12.19
N LEU A 139 -2.02 -22.43 -11.39
CA LEU A 139 -1.50 -23.45 -10.48
C LEU A 139 -2.46 -23.75 -9.33
N ASP A 140 -3.15 -22.74 -8.82
CA ASP A 140 -4.02 -22.85 -7.64
C ASP A 140 -5.48 -23.16 -7.97
N ASP A 141 -5.79 -23.41 -9.25
CA ASP A 141 -7.15 -23.62 -9.77
C ASP A 141 -8.11 -22.47 -9.38
N ALA A 142 -7.58 -21.27 -9.20
CA ALA A 142 -8.38 -20.10 -8.90
C ALA A 142 -9.29 -19.82 -10.08
N LYS A 143 -10.61 -19.72 -9.83
CA LYS A 143 -11.50 -19.09 -10.82
C LYS A 143 -11.07 -17.62 -10.93
N PRO A 144 -10.96 -17.04 -12.15
CA PRO A 144 -10.76 -15.61 -12.26
C PRO A 144 -11.83 -14.91 -11.41
N PRO A 145 -11.47 -13.84 -10.67
CA PRO A 145 -12.46 -13.12 -9.87
C PRO A 145 -13.62 -12.79 -10.79
N SER A 146 -14.83 -13.23 -10.41
CA SER A 146 -16.02 -12.93 -11.20
C SER A 146 -16.07 -11.41 -11.31
N ARG A 147 -15.97 -10.87 -12.53
CA ARG A 147 -16.24 -9.46 -12.82
C ARG A 147 -17.61 -9.15 -12.23
N ARG A 148 -17.66 -8.60 -11.02
CA ARG A 148 -18.91 -8.09 -10.44
C ARG A 148 -19.25 -6.88 -11.29
N SER A 149 -20.16 -7.12 -12.22
CA SER A 149 -20.84 -6.13 -13.05
C SER A 149 -20.98 -4.81 -12.30
N SER A 150 -20.24 -3.80 -12.78
CA SER A 150 -20.40 -2.39 -12.46
C SER A 150 -21.68 -1.84 -13.10
N ARG A 151 -22.82 -2.52 -12.87
CA ARG A 151 -24.11 -1.95 -13.25
C ARG A 151 -24.43 -0.84 -12.25
N PRO A 152 -24.56 0.42 -12.68
CA PRO A 152 -25.14 1.43 -11.82
C PRO A 152 -26.54 0.97 -11.40
N PRO A 153 -26.95 1.16 -10.13
CA PRO A 153 -28.32 0.86 -9.73
C PRO A 153 -29.27 1.69 -10.59
N ALA A 154 -30.35 1.05 -11.06
CA ALA A 154 -31.40 1.73 -11.79
C ALA A 154 -31.96 2.87 -10.93
N ALA A 155 -32.14 4.05 -11.53
CA ALA A 155 -32.72 5.21 -10.87
C ALA A 155 -34.06 4.85 -10.23
N VAL A 156 -34.08 4.75 -8.90
CA VAL A 156 -35.34 4.63 -8.14
C VAL A 156 -35.97 6.01 -8.12
N SER A 157 -37.11 6.15 -8.80
CA SER A 157 -37.93 7.35 -8.74
C SER A 157 -38.43 7.56 -7.31
N ARG A 158 -38.06 8.68 -6.70
CA ARG A 158 -38.54 9.10 -5.38
C ARG A 158 -40.00 9.57 -5.50
N PRO A 159 -40.94 9.12 -4.63
CA PRO A 159 -42.23 9.77 -4.49
C PRO A 159 -42.09 11.10 -3.72
N PRO A 160 -43.06 12.03 -3.83
CA PRO A 160 -42.96 13.33 -3.18
C PRO A 160 -43.03 13.20 -1.66
N VAL A 161 -42.17 13.96 -0.99
CA VAL A 161 -42.13 14.13 0.47
C VAL A 161 -43.47 14.70 0.92
N SER A 162 -44.16 13.98 1.81
CA SER A 162 -45.27 14.53 2.59
C SER A 162 -44.75 15.01 3.93
N ASP A 163 -45.27 16.16 4.37
CA ASP A 163 -44.84 16.91 5.55
C ASP A 163 -44.78 16.05 6.82
N VAL A 164 -43.58 15.90 7.38
CA VAL A 164 -43.38 15.30 8.70
C VAL A 164 -43.53 16.40 9.74
N HIS A 165 -44.57 16.25 10.57
CA HIS A 165 -44.86 17.05 11.73
C HIS A 165 -43.77 16.87 12.81
N LEU A 166 -43.08 17.96 13.17
CA LEU A 166 -42.15 18.00 14.30
C LEU A 166 -42.90 17.79 15.63
N PRO A 167 -42.52 16.84 16.50
CA PRO A 167 -43.00 16.82 17.87
C PRO A 167 -42.28 17.87 18.71
N ALA A 168 -43.03 18.53 19.59
CA ALA A 168 -42.54 19.50 20.55
C ALA A 168 -41.57 18.87 21.58
N ARG A 169 -40.60 19.68 22.01
CA ARG A 169 -39.59 19.37 23.04
C ARG A 169 -40.19 18.76 24.32
N PRO A 170 -39.56 17.72 24.89
CA PRO A 170 -39.58 17.48 26.32
C PRO A 170 -38.32 18.03 27.00
N SER A 171 -38.50 18.26 28.29
CA SER A 171 -37.61 18.85 29.29
C SER A 171 -36.27 18.14 29.48
N ARG A 172 -35.29 18.94 29.93
CA ARG A 172 -33.92 18.54 30.30
C ARG A 172 -33.92 17.45 31.38
N ASP A 173 -33.39 16.29 31.03
CA ASP A 173 -32.75 15.36 31.95
C ASP A 173 -31.40 14.96 31.34
N HIS A 174 -30.29 15.30 32.02
CA HIS A 174 -28.94 15.13 31.51
C HIS A 174 -28.37 13.76 31.90
N SER A 175 -28.85 12.71 31.25
CA SER A 175 -28.02 11.54 30.93
C SER A 175 -27.82 11.54 29.42
N ILE A 176 -26.64 11.93 28.94
CA ILE A 176 -26.33 11.79 27.51
C ILE A 176 -26.19 10.29 27.26
N SER A 177 -27.25 9.64 26.76
CA SER A 177 -27.18 8.25 26.30
C SER A 177 -26.26 8.18 25.09
N ALA A 178 -25.34 7.22 25.07
CA ALA A 178 -24.46 6.99 23.93
C ALA A 178 -25.27 6.75 22.65
N VAL A 179 -24.75 7.21 21.51
CA VAL A 179 -25.37 6.96 20.20
C VAL A 179 -25.04 5.53 19.77
N GLU A 180 -26.07 4.71 19.55
CA GLU A 180 -25.90 3.35 19.05
C GLU A 180 -25.89 3.31 17.53
N VAL A 181 -24.86 2.66 16.97
CA VAL A 181 -24.72 2.35 15.54
C VAL A 181 -24.11 0.96 15.40
N ASP A 182 -24.25 0.30 14.26
CA ASP A 182 -23.60 -1.01 14.07
C ASP A 182 -22.07 -0.86 13.97
N THR A 183 -21.62 0.12 13.16
CA THR A 183 -20.21 0.31 12.85
C THR A 183 -19.74 1.74 13.11
N VAL A 184 -18.65 1.89 13.86
CA VAL A 184 -17.92 3.15 13.98
C VAL A 184 -16.66 3.07 13.12
N ILE A 185 -16.44 4.06 12.25
CA ILE A 185 -15.24 4.22 11.43
C ILE A 185 -14.47 5.44 11.94
N VAL A 186 -13.19 5.28 12.25
CA VAL A 186 -12.34 6.36 12.77
C VAL A 186 -11.39 6.85 11.67
N GLY A 187 -11.60 8.08 11.20
CA GLY A 187 -10.83 8.75 10.15
C GLY A 187 -11.61 8.90 8.84
N ALA A 188 -11.54 10.07 8.19
CA ALA A 188 -12.21 10.36 6.91
C ALA A 188 -11.23 10.56 5.75
N GLY A 189 -10.15 9.78 5.71
CA GLY A 189 -9.27 9.64 4.53
C GLY A 189 -9.76 8.55 3.56
N PHE A 190 -8.92 8.15 2.60
CA PHE A 190 -9.22 7.09 1.62
C PHE A 190 -9.78 5.82 2.28
N ALA A 191 -9.17 5.34 3.37
CA ALA A 191 -9.60 4.13 4.04
C ALA A 191 -11.01 4.23 4.65
N GLY A 192 -11.26 5.28 5.44
CA GLY A 192 -12.56 5.41 6.11
C GLY A 192 -13.69 5.79 5.16
N LEU A 193 -13.42 6.68 4.19
CA LEU A 193 -14.38 7.00 3.14
C LEU A 193 -14.67 5.80 2.26
N GLY A 194 -13.64 5.03 1.86
CA GLY A 194 -13.81 3.80 1.10
C GLY A 194 -14.68 2.78 1.83
N ALA A 195 -14.42 2.55 3.12
CA ALA A 195 -15.22 1.65 3.95
C ALA A 195 -16.68 2.12 4.05
N GLY A 196 -16.91 3.41 4.32
CA GLY A 196 -18.25 4.00 4.40
C GLY A 196 -19.03 3.91 3.10
N ILE A 197 -18.41 4.24 1.96
CA ILE A 197 -19.05 4.11 0.63
C ILE A 197 -19.47 2.66 0.38
N ARG A 198 -18.60 1.70 0.72
CA ARG A 198 -18.84 0.29 0.44
C ARG A 198 -19.95 -0.29 1.33
N LEU A 199 -20.00 0.09 2.61
CA LEU A 199 -21.12 -0.25 3.51
C LEU A 199 -22.44 0.32 2.98
N ALA A 200 -22.47 1.63 2.66
CA ALA A 200 -23.67 2.28 2.12
C ALA A 200 -24.16 1.60 0.82
N ARG A 201 -23.25 1.23 -0.08
CA ARG A 201 -23.57 0.51 -1.32
C ARG A 201 -24.06 -0.93 -1.10
N GLN A 202 -23.75 -1.56 0.04
CA GLN A 202 -24.34 -2.85 0.44
C GLN A 202 -25.72 -2.69 1.10
N GLY A 203 -26.16 -1.47 1.37
CA GLY A 203 -27.42 -1.17 2.05
C GLY A 203 -27.30 -1.02 3.57
N ASP A 204 -26.08 -1.04 4.11
CA ASP A 204 -25.84 -0.78 5.53
C ASP A 204 -25.80 0.73 5.78
N GLU A 205 -26.81 1.25 6.47
CA GLU A 205 -26.90 2.66 6.85
C GLU A 205 -26.53 2.90 8.33
N SER A 206 -26.38 1.83 9.12
CA SER A 206 -26.09 1.92 10.57
C SER A 206 -24.59 2.09 10.84
N PHE A 207 -23.99 3.15 10.32
CA PHE A 207 -22.59 3.48 10.58
C PHE A 207 -22.35 4.98 10.72
N VAL A 208 -21.24 5.32 11.37
CA VAL A 208 -20.74 6.68 11.52
C VAL A 208 -19.25 6.74 11.19
N ILE A 209 -18.82 7.82 10.53
CA ILE A 209 -17.42 8.14 10.26
C ILE A 209 -17.05 9.34 11.13
N LEU A 210 -16.07 9.15 12.01
CA LEU A 210 -15.58 10.16 12.95
C LEU A 210 -14.27 10.76 12.45
N GLU A 211 -14.19 12.08 12.34
CA GLU A 211 -13.00 12.81 11.87
C GLU A 211 -12.67 13.96 12.82
N ARG A 212 -11.40 14.06 13.22
CA ARG A 212 -10.91 15.10 14.13
C ARG A 212 -10.92 16.49 13.48
N ALA A 213 -10.66 16.55 12.18
CA ALA A 213 -10.58 17.78 11.42
C ALA A 213 -11.96 18.31 10.98
N GLY A 214 -11.95 19.52 10.41
CA GLY A 214 -13.14 20.20 9.89
C GLY A 214 -13.49 19.90 8.43
N ASP A 215 -12.76 18.98 7.78
CA ASP A 215 -13.03 18.51 6.42
C ASP A 215 -12.56 17.05 6.28
N VAL A 216 -13.00 16.37 5.23
CA VAL A 216 -12.54 15.02 4.88
C VAL A 216 -11.21 15.07 4.12
N GLY A 217 -10.59 13.93 3.85
CA GLY A 217 -9.42 13.83 2.96
C GLY A 217 -8.15 13.27 3.59
N GLY A 218 -8.05 13.27 4.92
CA GLY A 218 -6.90 12.74 5.65
C GLY A 218 -5.59 13.38 5.20
N THR A 219 -4.62 12.57 4.75
CA THR A 219 -3.31 13.03 4.25
C THR A 219 -3.40 14.20 3.26
N TRP A 220 -4.37 14.19 2.35
CA TRP A 220 -4.51 15.21 1.29
C TRP A 220 -5.17 16.51 1.75
N ARG A 221 -5.82 16.47 2.91
CA ARG A 221 -6.31 17.64 3.62
C ARG A 221 -5.22 18.23 4.52
N ASP A 222 -4.49 17.37 5.24
CA ASP A 222 -3.52 17.80 6.25
C ASP A 222 -2.20 18.30 5.64
N ASN A 223 -1.75 17.72 4.53
CA ASN A 223 -0.51 18.13 3.88
C ASN A 223 -0.80 19.16 2.78
N THR A 224 -0.61 20.44 3.11
CA THR A 224 -0.85 21.58 2.21
C THR A 224 0.42 22.31 1.79
N TYR A 225 1.61 21.79 2.15
CA TYR A 225 2.88 22.41 1.81
C TYR A 225 3.07 22.60 0.29
N PRO A 226 3.80 23.64 -0.15
CA PRO A 226 4.02 23.92 -1.56
C PRO A 226 4.63 22.74 -2.32
N GLY A 227 3.99 22.34 -3.42
CA GLY A 227 4.46 21.24 -4.27
C GLY A 227 3.97 19.86 -3.87
N VAL A 228 3.13 19.73 -2.84
CA VAL A 228 2.52 18.46 -2.44
C VAL A 228 1.79 17.80 -3.63
N ALA A 229 2.22 16.59 -3.97
CA ALA A 229 1.65 15.81 -5.08
C ALA A 229 1.82 14.31 -4.81
N CYS A 230 1.00 13.50 -5.46
CA CYS A 230 1.16 12.05 -5.44
C CYS A 230 2.39 11.63 -6.24
N ASP A 231 2.97 10.49 -5.84
CA ASP A 231 4.05 9.80 -6.54
C ASP A 231 3.57 8.50 -7.22
N ILE A 232 2.26 8.25 -7.19
CA ILE A 232 1.57 7.19 -7.91
C ILE A 232 0.75 7.84 -9.03
N PRO A 233 0.70 7.24 -10.24
CA PRO A 233 -0.09 7.77 -11.35
C PRO A 233 -1.54 8.03 -10.93
N SER A 234 -2.08 9.21 -11.27
CA SER A 234 -3.37 9.70 -10.77
C SER A 234 -4.53 8.75 -11.07
N HIS A 235 -4.55 8.18 -12.28
CA HIS A 235 -5.56 7.21 -12.65
C HIS A 235 -5.48 5.91 -11.86
N LEU A 236 -4.34 5.56 -11.26
CA LEU A 236 -4.23 4.39 -10.36
C LEU A 236 -4.48 4.77 -8.89
N TYR A 237 -4.18 6.03 -8.52
CA TYR A 237 -4.38 6.56 -7.17
C TYR A 237 -5.79 7.15 -6.97
N SER A 238 -6.81 6.34 -7.27
CA SER A 238 -8.22 6.64 -7.00
C SER A 238 -8.98 5.34 -6.78
N PHE A 239 -10.15 5.40 -6.13
CA PHE A 239 -10.97 4.21 -5.92
C PHE A 239 -11.28 3.53 -7.26
N SER A 240 -11.16 2.21 -7.32
CA SER A 240 -11.48 1.40 -8.51
C SER A 240 -12.97 1.41 -8.80
N PHE A 241 -13.79 1.48 -7.74
CA PHE A 241 -15.26 1.54 -7.83
C PHE A 241 -15.81 2.97 -8.00
N LEU A 242 -14.93 3.99 -8.03
CA LEU A 242 -15.27 5.39 -8.28
C LEU A 242 -14.13 6.06 -9.07
N PRO A 243 -13.88 5.65 -10.31
CA PRO A 243 -12.79 6.17 -11.13
C PRO A 243 -13.01 7.64 -11.49
N LYS A 244 -11.91 8.41 -11.59
CA LYS A 244 -11.91 9.78 -12.10
C LYS A 244 -11.19 9.81 -13.48
N PRO A 245 -11.91 10.03 -14.60
CA PRO A 245 -11.33 10.03 -15.94
C PRO A 245 -10.66 11.35 -16.34
N ASP A 246 -10.97 12.44 -15.65
CA ASP A 246 -10.58 13.81 -15.99
C ASP A 246 -9.47 14.36 -15.07
N TRP A 247 -8.50 13.52 -14.67
CA TRP A 247 -7.33 14.02 -13.94
C TRP A 247 -6.56 15.03 -14.78
N SER A 248 -6.05 16.09 -14.13
CA SER A 248 -5.31 17.16 -14.82
C SER A 248 -3.92 16.73 -15.31
N SER A 249 -3.30 15.77 -14.60
CA SER A 249 -1.90 15.38 -14.80
C SER A 249 -1.67 13.93 -14.44
N PHE A 250 -0.58 13.36 -14.97
CA PHE A 250 -0.16 11.99 -14.71
C PHE A 250 0.12 11.76 -13.22
N PHE A 251 0.60 12.78 -12.50
CA PHE A 251 0.71 12.78 -11.05
C PHE A 251 -0.02 13.97 -10.42
N ALA A 252 -1.22 13.72 -9.89
CA ALA A 252 -2.10 14.76 -9.41
C ALA A 252 -1.52 15.52 -8.20
N SER A 253 -1.81 16.82 -8.17
CA SER A 253 -1.55 17.66 -7.01
C SER A 253 -2.35 17.19 -5.80
N GLY A 254 -1.86 17.48 -4.59
CA GLY A 254 -2.59 17.13 -3.37
C GLY A 254 -3.98 17.79 -3.31
N ARG A 255 -4.12 19.01 -3.83
CA ARG A 255 -5.41 19.71 -3.93
C ARG A 255 -6.41 18.96 -4.80
N GLU A 256 -6.01 18.48 -5.96
CA GLU A 256 -6.92 17.78 -6.87
C GLU A 256 -7.39 16.44 -6.27
N ILE A 257 -6.51 15.75 -5.53
CA ILE A 257 -6.87 14.52 -4.82
C ILE A 257 -7.82 14.82 -3.65
N HIS A 258 -7.59 15.89 -2.91
CA HIS A 258 -8.51 16.34 -1.88
C HIS A 258 -9.90 16.68 -2.46
N ASP A 259 -9.95 17.38 -3.60
CA ASP A 259 -11.19 17.67 -4.32
C ASP A 259 -11.91 16.39 -4.77
N TYR A 260 -11.17 15.38 -5.24
CA TYR A 260 -11.72 14.07 -5.57
C TYR A 260 -12.39 13.40 -4.36
N LEU A 261 -11.75 13.40 -3.19
CA LEU A 261 -12.31 12.79 -1.97
C LEU A 261 -13.55 13.52 -1.46
N ARG A 262 -13.56 14.87 -1.51
CA ARG A 262 -14.76 15.66 -1.21
C ARG A 262 -15.89 15.39 -2.20
N ASN A 263 -15.54 15.18 -3.48
CA ASN A 263 -16.53 14.81 -4.47
C ASN A 263 -17.11 13.42 -4.22
N ALA A 264 -16.27 12.45 -3.82
CA ALA A 264 -16.71 11.10 -3.47
C ALA A 264 -17.73 11.10 -2.33
N VAL A 265 -17.52 11.92 -1.28
CA VAL A 265 -18.50 12.10 -0.20
C VAL A 265 -19.86 12.57 -0.75
N ARG A 266 -19.85 13.60 -1.59
CA ARG A 266 -21.08 14.19 -2.16
C ARG A 266 -21.80 13.25 -3.13
N SER A 267 -21.04 12.58 -4.02
CA SER A 267 -21.63 11.70 -5.04
C SER A 267 -22.20 10.42 -4.45
N GLU A 268 -21.61 9.94 -3.36
CA GLU A 268 -22.05 8.72 -2.65
C GLU A 268 -22.99 9.02 -1.47
N GLY A 269 -23.31 10.29 -1.20
CA GLY A 269 -24.27 10.70 -0.17
C GLY A 269 -23.84 10.36 1.26
N LEU A 270 -22.54 10.46 1.56
CA LEU A 270 -21.99 10.10 2.87
C LEU A 270 -22.16 11.16 3.98
N GLU A 271 -22.62 12.37 3.65
CA GLU A 271 -22.75 13.47 4.61
C GLU A 271 -23.54 13.11 5.89
N PRO A 272 -24.66 12.35 5.84
CA PRO A 272 -25.40 11.98 7.04
C PRO A 272 -24.60 11.11 8.02
N HIS A 273 -23.61 10.37 7.52
CA HIS A 273 -22.77 9.45 8.30
C HIS A 273 -21.52 10.13 8.86
N LEU A 274 -21.17 11.34 8.40
CA LEU A 274 -19.95 12.04 8.78
C LEU A 274 -20.13 12.88 10.04
N ARG A 275 -19.15 12.80 10.95
CA ARG A 275 -19.03 13.66 12.14
C ARG A 275 -17.63 14.25 12.17
N LEU A 276 -17.53 15.46 11.63
CA LEU A 276 -16.32 16.28 11.67
C LEU A 276 -16.11 16.87 13.07
N HIS A 277 -14.92 17.42 13.35
CA HIS A 277 -14.55 17.97 14.66
C HIS A 277 -14.79 17.02 15.85
N SER A 278 -14.71 15.72 15.59
CA SER A 278 -15.01 14.65 16.54
C SER A 278 -13.77 13.80 16.76
N GLU A 279 -12.82 14.33 17.56
CA GLU A 279 -11.60 13.61 17.90
C GLU A 279 -11.94 12.41 18.79
N VAL A 280 -11.51 11.21 18.40
CA VAL A 280 -11.62 10.01 19.23
C VAL A 280 -10.57 10.04 20.34
N LEU A 281 -11.03 10.02 21.59
CA LEU A 281 -10.20 10.10 22.78
C LEU A 281 -9.93 8.71 23.38
N GLU A 282 -10.91 7.80 23.30
CA GLU A 282 -10.80 6.41 23.77
C GLU A 282 -11.68 5.47 22.92
N MET A 283 -11.17 4.27 22.64
CA MET A 283 -11.91 3.14 22.09
C MET A 283 -11.76 1.95 23.03
N ARG A 284 -12.85 1.43 23.58
CA ARG A 284 -12.82 0.38 24.61
C ARG A 284 -13.80 -0.75 24.30
N TRP A 285 -13.32 -1.99 24.32
CA TRP A 285 -14.17 -3.16 24.23
C TRP A 285 -14.90 -3.41 25.55
N LEU A 286 -16.21 -3.62 25.47
CA LEU A 286 -17.10 -3.96 26.57
C LEU A 286 -17.47 -5.44 26.46
N ALA A 287 -16.73 -6.30 27.16
CA ALA A 287 -16.85 -7.76 27.03
C ALA A 287 -18.23 -8.33 27.41
N ASP A 288 -18.93 -7.69 28.34
CA ASP A 288 -20.26 -8.13 28.80
C ASP A 288 -21.36 -7.78 27.76
N GLU A 289 -21.12 -6.77 26.94
CA GLU A 289 -22.06 -6.26 25.92
C GLU A 289 -21.69 -6.70 24.50
N LEU A 290 -20.48 -7.25 24.31
CA LEU A 290 -19.89 -7.58 23.00
C LEU A 290 -19.89 -6.38 22.04
N ARG A 291 -19.54 -5.20 22.56
CA ARG A 291 -19.55 -3.91 21.84
C ARG A 291 -18.32 -3.08 22.15
N TRP A 292 -18.02 -2.16 21.25
CA TRP A 292 -17.07 -1.07 21.43
C TRP A 292 -17.77 0.17 21.97
N ARG A 293 -17.21 0.77 23.01
CA ARG A 293 -17.47 2.14 23.42
C ARG A 293 -16.42 3.05 22.81
N VAL A 294 -16.84 4.07 22.09
CA VAL A 294 -15.96 5.07 21.49
C VAL A 294 -16.30 6.43 22.07
N THR A 295 -15.36 6.98 22.85
CA THR A 295 -15.47 8.31 23.45
C THR A 295 -14.80 9.34 22.54
N THR A 296 -15.50 10.42 22.22
CA THR A 296 -14.98 11.53 21.42
C THR A 296 -14.99 12.85 22.19
N SER A 297 -14.41 13.89 21.60
CA SER A 297 -14.56 15.28 22.06
C SER A 297 -16.00 15.82 22.02
N SER A 298 -16.92 15.12 21.34
CA SER A 298 -18.27 15.58 21.01
C SER A 298 -19.39 14.67 21.51
N GLY A 299 -19.07 13.48 22.03
CA GLY A 299 -20.05 12.51 22.54
C GLY A 299 -19.50 11.10 22.68
N GLU A 300 -20.39 10.15 22.96
CA GLU A 300 -20.05 8.72 23.08
C GLU A 300 -20.87 7.91 22.08
N TYR A 301 -20.24 6.88 21.51
CA TYR A 301 -20.85 5.91 20.61
C TYR A 301 -20.71 4.49 21.17
N LEU A 302 -21.73 3.66 20.96
CA LEU A 302 -21.67 2.22 21.17
C LEU A 302 -21.85 1.52 19.83
N SER A 303 -20.95 0.59 19.51
CA SER A 303 -21.00 -0.15 18.25
C SER A 303 -20.61 -1.61 18.36
N ARG A 304 -21.13 -2.45 17.47
CA ARG A 304 -20.73 -3.85 17.37
C ARG A 304 -19.38 -3.98 16.67
N THR A 305 -19.12 -3.13 15.69
CA THR A 305 -17.93 -3.10 14.85
C THR A 305 -17.15 -1.80 15.05
N LEU A 306 -15.82 -1.91 15.06
CA LEU A 306 -14.90 -0.77 15.03
C LEU A 306 -13.95 -0.90 13.84
N ILE A 307 -13.98 0.08 12.93
CA ILE A 307 -13.02 0.18 11.82
C ILE A 307 -12.08 1.35 12.12
N VAL A 308 -10.81 1.06 12.36
CA VAL A 308 -9.76 2.06 12.59
C VAL A 308 -9.12 2.39 11.25
N ALA A 309 -9.42 3.57 10.72
CA ALA A 309 -8.94 4.09 9.44
C ALA A 309 -8.17 5.41 9.60
N ALA A 310 -7.42 5.53 10.71
CA ALA A 310 -6.73 6.75 11.14
C ALA A 310 -5.49 7.10 10.30
N GLY A 311 -5.08 6.22 9.38
CA GLY A 311 -3.89 6.36 8.54
C GLY A 311 -2.58 6.22 9.32
N ARG A 312 -1.50 5.87 8.62
CA ARG A 312 -0.16 5.67 9.23
C ARG A 312 0.76 6.89 9.15
N LEU A 313 0.48 7.83 8.24
CA LEU A 313 1.28 9.04 7.99
C LEU A 313 0.45 10.29 8.30
N SER A 314 -0.11 10.34 9.50
CA SER A 314 -1.06 11.36 9.94
C SER A 314 -0.51 12.25 11.05
N ASP A 315 0.27 11.70 11.98
CA ASP A 315 0.84 12.45 13.10
C ASP A 315 2.33 12.75 12.89
N ALA A 316 2.69 14.03 12.90
CA ALA A 316 4.03 14.52 12.64
C ALA A 316 5.06 14.02 13.67
N ARG A 317 6.24 13.61 13.20
CA ARG A 317 7.39 13.30 14.07
C ARG A 317 8.29 14.53 14.18
N MET A 318 8.10 15.31 15.24
CA MET A 318 8.99 16.42 15.57
C MET A 318 10.29 15.87 16.16
N PRO A 319 11.47 16.27 15.65
CA PRO A 319 12.73 15.88 16.26
C PRO A 319 12.94 16.62 17.58
N ASP A 320 13.61 15.96 18.52
CA ASP A 320 14.10 16.61 19.74
C ASP A 320 15.38 17.37 19.42
N VAL A 321 15.27 18.69 19.21
CA VAL A 321 16.40 19.57 18.87
C VAL A 321 16.68 20.49 20.06
N PRO A 322 17.84 20.35 20.73
CA PRO A 322 18.25 21.22 21.81
C PRO A 322 18.15 22.71 21.46
N GLY A 323 17.44 23.47 22.29
CA GLY A 323 17.27 24.93 22.15
C GLY A 323 16.28 25.37 21.07
N LEU A 324 15.51 24.46 20.47
CA LEU A 324 14.45 24.79 19.52
C LEU A 324 13.41 25.75 20.09
N ASP A 325 13.09 25.63 21.38
CA ASP A 325 12.21 26.53 22.14
C ASP A 325 12.73 27.97 22.22
N THR A 326 14.01 28.19 21.94
CA THR A 326 14.64 29.52 21.90
C THR A 326 14.61 30.18 20.53
N PHE A 327 14.20 29.46 19.47
CA PHE A 327 14.13 29.99 18.11
C PHE A 327 13.12 31.13 18.04
N ALA A 328 13.52 32.31 17.57
CA ALA A 328 12.65 33.48 17.59
C ALA A 328 11.71 33.58 16.36
N GLY A 329 11.98 32.77 15.32
CA GLY A 329 11.20 32.73 14.09
C GLY A 329 10.10 31.67 14.10
N PRO A 330 9.30 31.60 13.03
CA PRO A 330 8.31 30.54 12.84
C PRO A 330 8.96 29.15 12.70
N VAL A 331 8.34 28.16 13.35
CA VAL A 331 8.69 26.74 13.24
C VAL A 331 7.46 25.98 12.75
N MET A 332 7.61 25.21 11.67
CA MET A 332 6.51 24.40 11.13
C MET A 332 6.99 23.01 10.74
N HIS A 333 6.09 22.02 10.82
CA HIS A 333 6.27 20.71 10.19
C HIS A 333 5.59 20.72 8.82
N SER A 334 6.09 19.98 7.83
CA SER A 334 5.51 19.97 6.48
C SER A 334 4.02 19.56 6.47
N SER A 335 3.60 18.67 7.35
CA SER A 335 2.19 18.24 7.49
C SER A 335 1.32 19.17 8.34
N MET A 336 1.86 20.29 8.82
CA MET A 336 1.18 21.33 9.59
C MET A 336 1.60 22.69 9.03
N TRP A 337 1.47 22.80 7.71
CA TRP A 337 1.94 23.97 6.96
C TRP A 337 1.09 25.21 7.31
N ASP A 338 1.76 26.33 7.57
CA ASP A 338 1.11 27.60 7.90
C ASP A 338 1.34 28.60 6.76
N ASP A 339 0.33 28.77 5.92
CA ASP A 339 0.35 29.70 4.79
C ASP A 339 0.43 31.19 5.22
N SER A 340 0.26 31.50 6.51
CA SER A 340 0.42 32.87 7.01
C SER A 340 1.88 33.28 7.21
N VAL A 341 2.81 32.33 7.16
CA VAL A 341 4.25 32.61 7.32
C VAL A 341 4.84 33.17 6.04
N GLU A 342 5.26 34.44 6.09
CA GLU A 342 5.94 35.12 5.00
C GLU A 342 7.35 34.55 4.76
N LEU A 343 7.53 33.86 3.64
CA LEU A 343 8.82 33.25 3.26
C LEU A 343 9.65 34.14 2.34
N HIS A 344 9.06 35.14 1.69
CA HIS A 344 9.78 35.98 0.74
C HIS A 344 10.88 36.78 1.43
N GLY A 345 12.09 36.70 0.88
CA GLY A 345 13.26 37.38 1.46
C GLY A 345 13.78 36.77 2.77
N ARG A 346 13.25 35.64 3.24
CA ARG A 346 13.68 34.97 4.48
C ARG A 346 14.77 33.94 4.24
N ARG A 347 15.58 33.69 5.27
CA ARG A 347 16.52 32.56 5.33
C ARG A 347 15.80 31.37 5.96
N VAL A 348 15.54 30.33 5.18
CA VAL A 348 14.73 29.19 5.60
C VAL A 348 15.63 27.98 5.85
N GLY A 349 15.53 27.35 7.01
CA GLY A 349 16.13 26.03 7.25
C GLY A 349 15.12 24.92 6.95
N VAL A 350 15.53 23.90 6.21
CA VAL A 350 14.74 22.68 5.96
C VAL A 350 15.48 21.49 6.57
N VAL A 351 14.85 20.80 7.51
CA VAL A 351 15.42 19.63 8.17
C VAL A 351 14.81 18.37 7.60
N GLY A 352 15.64 17.53 7.00
CA GLY A 352 15.24 16.29 6.33
C GLY A 352 15.18 16.40 4.82
N THR A 353 15.39 15.26 4.15
CA THR A 353 15.52 15.12 2.69
C THR A 353 14.61 14.01 2.14
N GLY A 354 13.53 13.71 2.87
CA GLY A 354 12.51 12.75 2.42
C GLY A 354 11.61 13.30 1.31
N ALA A 355 10.53 12.57 1.01
CA ALA A 355 9.60 12.93 -0.07
C ALA A 355 9.01 14.35 0.08
N SER A 356 8.62 14.75 1.29
CA SER A 356 8.11 16.10 1.55
C SER A 356 9.15 17.18 1.23
N ALA A 357 10.40 16.99 1.65
CA ALA A 357 11.48 17.93 1.35
C ALA A 357 11.76 18.01 -0.16
N ALA A 358 11.75 16.87 -0.85
CA ALA A 358 12.02 16.83 -2.28
C ALA A 358 10.99 17.58 -3.14
N GLN A 359 9.76 17.70 -2.64
CA GLN A 359 8.69 18.50 -3.26
C GLN A 359 8.74 19.97 -2.82
N LEU A 360 9.11 20.22 -1.57
CA LEU A 360 9.10 21.55 -0.95
C LEU A 360 10.32 22.40 -1.35
N ILE A 361 11.53 21.85 -1.31
CA ILE A 361 12.79 22.57 -1.56
C ILE A 361 12.77 23.30 -2.91
N PRO A 362 12.33 22.69 -4.04
CA PRO A 362 12.23 23.41 -5.31
C PRO A 362 11.34 24.65 -5.24
N ARG A 363 10.25 24.62 -4.46
CA ARG A 363 9.38 25.77 -4.27
C ARG A 363 10.02 26.83 -3.39
N LEU A 364 10.67 26.42 -2.30
CA LEU A 364 11.37 27.34 -1.40
C LEU A 364 12.55 28.03 -2.07
N ALA A 365 13.29 27.33 -2.94
CA ALA A 365 14.42 27.89 -3.69
C ALA A 365 14.03 29.12 -4.53
N HIS A 366 12.77 29.21 -4.97
CA HIS A 366 12.24 30.35 -5.72
C HIS A 366 11.62 31.44 -4.84
N LEU A 367 11.15 31.10 -3.63
CA LEU A 367 10.41 32.01 -2.76
C LEU A 367 11.31 32.70 -1.73
N ALA A 368 12.20 31.95 -1.09
CA ALA A 368 13.05 32.40 0.00
C ALA A 368 14.28 33.19 -0.50
N ALA A 369 14.91 33.98 0.37
CA ALA A 369 16.21 34.59 0.06
C ALA A 369 17.32 33.53 0.01
N SER A 370 17.28 32.58 0.94
CA SER A 370 18.16 31.40 0.94
C SER A 370 17.50 30.23 1.65
N VAL A 371 17.87 29.01 1.28
CA VAL A 371 17.42 27.76 1.89
C VAL A 371 18.63 26.97 2.35
N VAL A 372 18.70 26.61 3.63
CA VAL A 372 19.70 25.68 4.16
C VAL A 372 19.02 24.33 4.35
N VAL A 373 19.51 23.30 3.68
CA VAL A 373 18.95 21.93 3.74
C VAL A 373 19.86 21.08 4.64
N PHE A 374 19.38 20.71 5.82
CA PHE A 374 20.09 19.81 6.74
C PHE A 374 19.80 18.35 6.37
N GLN A 375 20.79 17.67 5.81
CA GLN A 375 20.69 16.31 5.29
C GLN A 375 21.45 15.32 6.18
N ARG A 376 20.72 14.46 6.89
CA ARG A 376 21.30 13.32 7.61
C ARG A 376 21.71 12.17 6.69
N SER A 377 20.91 11.89 5.66
CA SER A 377 21.20 10.85 4.67
C SER A 377 20.62 11.29 3.33
N ALA A 378 21.35 11.12 2.23
CA ALA A 378 20.84 11.44 0.91
C ALA A 378 19.79 10.42 0.45
N PRO A 379 18.67 10.84 -0.19
CA PRO A 379 17.72 9.93 -0.80
C PRO A 379 18.17 9.48 -2.19
N TYR A 380 17.76 8.28 -2.62
CA TYR A 380 17.78 7.95 -4.05
C TYR A 380 16.63 8.67 -4.75
N VAL A 381 16.94 9.31 -5.89
CA VAL A 381 15.96 10.02 -6.72
C VAL A 381 15.99 9.46 -8.13
N VAL A 382 14.81 9.16 -8.69
CA VAL A 382 14.64 8.73 -10.09
C VAL A 382 13.85 9.77 -10.89
N PRO A 383 14.03 9.81 -12.22
CA PRO A 383 13.26 10.70 -13.09
C PRO A 383 11.76 10.49 -12.94
N ARG A 384 11.03 11.61 -12.88
CA ARG A 384 9.56 11.67 -12.87
C ARG A 384 9.05 11.82 -14.30
N PRO A 385 8.27 10.87 -14.84
CA PRO A 385 7.65 11.02 -16.17
C PRO A 385 6.40 11.92 -16.08
N ASP A 386 6.56 13.12 -15.52
CA ASP A 386 5.43 14.01 -15.30
C ASP A 386 4.94 14.64 -16.60
N ARG A 387 3.62 14.76 -16.74
CA ARG A 387 2.97 15.46 -17.84
C ARG A 387 1.55 15.84 -17.48
N GLU A 388 1.08 16.93 -18.06
CA GLU A 388 -0.34 17.28 -18.04
C GLU A 388 -1.11 16.42 -19.06
N TYR A 389 -2.36 16.10 -18.73
CA TYR A 389 -3.30 15.52 -19.67
C TYR A 389 -4.00 16.64 -20.43
N THR A 390 -4.10 16.49 -21.74
CA THR A 390 -4.90 17.37 -22.57
C THR A 390 -6.40 17.18 -22.31
N LEU A 391 -7.22 18.18 -22.62
CA LEU A 391 -8.68 18.07 -22.49
C LEU A 391 -9.26 16.96 -23.38
N ASP A 392 -8.63 16.67 -24.52
CA ASP A 392 -9.10 15.61 -25.41
C ASP A 392 -8.76 14.22 -24.87
N GLU A 393 -7.60 14.03 -24.22
CA GLU A 393 -7.31 12.79 -23.47
C GLU A 393 -8.32 12.58 -22.34
N GLN A 394 -8.60 13.61 -21.53
CA GLN A 394 -9.59 13.53 -20.44
C GLN A 394 -10.99 13.15 -20.96
N ARG A 395 -11.42 13.75 -22.08
CA ARG A 395 -12.69 13.41 -22.74
C ARG A 395 -12.69 11.99 -23.30
N ALA A 396 -11.59 11.52 -23.86
CA ALA A 396 -11.46 10.15 -24.36
C ALA A 396 -11.59 9.13 -23.24
N PHE A 397 -10.91 9.34 -22.10
CA PHE A 397 -11.05 8.48 -20.92
C PHE A 397 -12.49 8.47 -20.37
N ALA A 398 -13.19 9.60 -20.41
CA ALA A 398 -14.58 9.69 -19.97
C ALA A 398 -15.55 9.01 -20.97
N ALA A 399 -15.24 9.05 -22.26
CA ALA A 399 -16.07 8.48 -23.32
C ALA A 399 -15.91 6.96 -23.46
N ASP A 400 -14.74 6.41 -23.13
CA ASP A 400 -14.47 4.97 -23.15
C ASP A 400 -13.99 4.45 -21.78
N PRO A 401 -14.93 4.07 -20.89
CA PRO A 401 -14.61 3.47 -19.60
C PRO A 401 -13.78 2.18 -19.69
N SER A 402 -13.87 1.43 -20.78
CA SER A 402 -13.13 0.17 -20.93
C SER A 402 -11.65 0.44 -21.22
N ALA A 403 -11.36 1.42 -22.08
CA ALA A 403 -10.00 1.89 -22.31
C ALA A 403 -9.41 2.53 -21.04
N HIS A 404 -10.21 3.29 -20.30
CA HIS A 404 -9.81 3.86 -19.02
C HIS A 404 -9.43 2.78 -17.99
N GLU A 405 -10.24 1.73 -17.86
CA GLU A 405 -9.96 0.57 -17.01
C GLU A 405 -8.69 -0.17 -17.46
N ALA A 406 -8.51 -0.40 -18.77
CA ALA A 406 -7.32 -1.07 -19.29
C ALA A 406 -6.03 -0.28 -19.00
N MET A 407 -6.06 1.05 -19.13
CA MET A 407 -4.93 1.88 -18.73
C MET A 407 -4.64 1.77 -17.23
N ARG A 408 -5.67 1.75 -16.37
CA ARG A 408 -5.48 1.54 -14.93
C ARG A 408 -4.82 0.20 -14.62
N ASP A 409 -5.26 -0.86 -15.30
CA ASP A 409 -4.66 -2.19 -15.20
C ASP A 409 -3.18 -2.14 -15.60
N ASP A 410 -2.86 -1.48 -16.72
CA ASP A 410 -1.48 -1.40 -17.19
C ASP A 410 -0.58 -0.59 -16.25
N LEU A 411 -1.09 0.48 -15.63
CA LEU A 411 -0.39 1.22 -14.57
C LEU A 411 -0.15 0.36 -13.33
N PHE A 412 -1.15 -0.42 -12.91
CA PHE A 412 -1.03 -1.33 -11.76
C PHE A 412 0.04 -2.39 -12.03
N TRP A 413 -0.02 -3.08 -13.17
CA TRP A 413 0.93 -4.14 -13.50
C TRP A 413 2.33 -3.62 -13.80
N GLY A 414 2.46 -2.42 -14.37
CA GLY A 414 3.75 -1.75 -14.53
C GLY A 414 4.41 -1.43 -13.18
N ALA A 415 3.63 -1.04 -12.18
CA ALA A 415 4.10 -0.76 -10.83
C ALA A 415 4.56 -2.03 -10.08
N GLU A 416 3.97 -3.20 -10.36
CA GLU A 416 4.37 -4.47 -9.73
C GLU A 416 5.81 -4.89 -10.08
N THR A 417 6.35 -4.48 -11.23
CA THR A 417 7.75 -4.73 -11.62
C THR A 417 8.73 -4.19 -10.57
N ALA A 418 8.39 -3.06 -9.94
CA ALA A 418 9.23 -2.47 -8.91
C ALA A 418 9.35 -3.35 -7.65
N PHE A 419 8.45 -4.30 -7.38
CA PHE A 419 8.62 -5.23 -6.26
C PHE A 419 9.84 -6.16 -6.44
N ALA A 420 10.10 -6.64 -7.66
CA ALA A 420 11.27 -7.47 -7.96
C ALA A 420 12.59 -6.76 -7.62
N GLU A 421 12.64 -5.44 -7.82
CA GLU A 421 13.77 -4.59 -7.41
C GLU A 421 13.96 -4.65 -5.88
N ARG A 422 12.88 -4.65 -5.07
CA ARG A 422 12.96 -4.66 -3.59
C ARG A 422 13.39 -6.02 -3.04
N MET A 423 13.22 -7.07 -3.82
CA MET A 423 13.74 -8.42 -3.56
C MET A 423 15.21 -8.59 -3.95
N ARG A 424 15.89 -7.53 -4.42
CA ARG A 424 17.28 -7.56 -4.90
C ARG A 424 17.50 -8.59 -6.00
N VAL A 425 16.50 -8.83 -6.84
CA VAL A 425 16.66 -9.70 -8.01
C VAL A 425 17.74 -9.08 -8.90
N PRO A 426 18.84 -9.81 -9.21
CA PRO A 426 19.91 -9.30 -10.07
C PRO A 426 19.36 -8.78 -11.40
N GLY A 427 19.94 -7.70 -11.91
CA GLY A 427 19.46 -7.02 -13.12
C GLY A 427 18.32 -6.03 -12.87
N PHE A 428 17.31 -6.36 -12.05
CA PHE A 428 16.23 -5.42 -11.71
C PHE A 428 16.72 -4.31 -10.78
N ILE A 429 17.34 -4.70 -9.65
CA ILE A 429 17.89 -3.73 -8.69
C ILE A 429 19.01 -2.88 -9.31
N ASP A 430 19.82 -3.47 -10.20
CA ASP A 430 20.94 -2.79 -10.85
C ASP A 430 20.45 -1.72 -11.83
N ARG A 431 19.45 -2.03 -12.67
CA ARG A 431 18.82 -1.03 -13.56
C ARG A 431 18.21 0.14 -12.79
N LEU A 432 17.58 -0.13 -11.63
CA LEU A 432 17.05 0.94 -10.77
C LEU A 432 18.17 1.82 -10.22
N ARG A 433 19.28 1.21 -9.77
CA ARG A 433 20.46 1.91 -9.27
C ARG A 433 21.08 2.79 -10.35
N ASP A 434 21.34 2.22 -11.53
CA ASP A 434 21.94 2.93 -12.65
C ASP A 434 21.06 4.09 -13.11
N ARG A 435 19.73 3.89 -13.14
CA ARG A 435 18.77 4.97 -13.44
C ARG A 435 18.85 6.10 -12.42
N ALA A 436 18.96 5.80 -11.12
CA ALA A 436 19.02 6.81 -10.07
C ALA A 436 20.36 7.56 -10.04
N LEU A 437 21.47 6.83 -10.14
CA LEU A 437 22.82 7.41 -10.17
C LEU A 437 23.06 8.19 -11.46
N GLY A 438 22.61 7.69 -12.61
CA GLY A 438 22.67 8.41 -13.88
C GLY A 438 21.85 9.70 -13.86
N HIS A 439 20.69 9.71 -13.20
CA HIS A 439 19.89 10.92 -13.01
C HIS A 439 20.60 11.95 -12.13
N LEU A 440 21.21 11.50 -11.04
CA LEU A 440 22.04 12.33 -10.15
C LEU A 440 23.24 12.93 -10.89
N GLU A 441 23.98 12.12 -11.66
CA GLU A 441 25.13 12.56 -12.44
C GLU A 441 24.74 13.56 -13.53
N ALA A 442 23.60 13.33 -14.20
CA ALA A 442 23.11 14.20 -15.26
C ALA A 442 22.63 15.57 -14.76
N GLN A 443 22.15 15.67 -13.52
CA GLN A 443 21.59 16.91 -12.98
C GLN A 443 22.56 17.71 -12.08
N LEU A 444 23.60 17.07 -11.53
CA LEU A 444 24.58 17.73 -10.65
C LEU A 444 25.97 17.74 -11.30
N GLU A 445 26.40 18.91 -11.77
CA GLU A 445 27.73 19.09 -12.37
C GLU A 445 28.85 19.17 -11.32
N ASP A 446 28.61 19.82 -10.17
CA ASP A 446 29.61 19.99 -9.09
C ASP A 446 29.94 18.64 -8.42
N PRO A 447 31.21 18.17 -8.49
CA PRO A 447 31.62 16.91 -7.86
C PRO A 447 31.41 16.85 -6.35
N ALA A 448 31.54 17.99 -5.64
CA ALA A 448 31.37 18.02 -4.19
C ALA A 448 29.90 17.87 -3.81
N LEU A 449 29.01 18.62 -4.47
CA LEU A 449 27.57 18.49 -4.30
C LEU A 449 27.08 17.09 -4.70
N ARG A 450 27.65 16.52 -5.78
CA ARG A 450 27.35 15.16 -6.22
C ARG A 450 27.69 14.12 -5.15
N ALA A 451 28.88 14.23 -4.54
CA ALA A 451 29.28 13.35 -3.46
C ALA A 451 28.36 13.47 -2.25
N ALA A 452 28.00 14.71 -1.85
CA ALA A 452 27.07 14.97 -0.76
C ALA A 452 25.65 14.46 -1.03
N ALA A 453 25.19 14.45 -2.28
CA ALA A 453 23.87 13.96 -2.69
C ALA A 453 23.83 12.46 -3.00
N THR A 454 24.98 11.75 -2.97
CA THR A 454 25.04 10.31 -3.26
C THR A 454 24.70 9.49 -2.01
N PRO A 455 23.67 8.63 -2.03
CA PRO A 455 23.34 7.77 -0.90
C PRO A 455 24.41 6.70 -0.63
N ASP A 456 24.56 6.32 0.63
CA ASP A 456 25.53 5.33 1.14
C ASP A 456 24.91 3.97 1.49
N TYR A 457 23.66 3.75 1.12
CA TYR A 457 22.89 2.53 1.37
C TYR A 457 22.32 1.95 0.06
N GLU A 458 21.74 0.75 0.09
CA GLU A 458 21.19 0.10 -1.12
C GLU A 458 19.87 0.75 -1.59
N ILE A 459 19.71 0.92 -2.90
CA ILE A 459 18.52 1.55 -3.47
C ILE A 459 17.24 0.76 -3.13
N GLY A 460 16.18 1.48 -2.75
CA GLY A 460 14.92 0.88 -2.31
C GLY A 460 14.83 0.52 -0.82
N CYS A 461 15.94 0.60 -0.06
CA CYS A 461 15.91 0.43 1.40
C CYS A 461 14.97 1.47 2.08
N LYS A 462 15.01 2.72 1.58
CA LYS A 462 14.01 3.76 1.82
C LYS A 462 13.16 3.96 0.56
N ARG A 463 12.03 4.66 0.70
CA ARG A 463 11.22 5.06 -0.47
C ARG A 463 12.09 5.83 -1.46
N VAL A 464 12.13 5.38 -2.72
CA VAL A 464 12.79 6.10 -3.80
C VAL A 464 11.97 7.34 -4.13
N ILE A 465 12.61 8.50 -4.21
CA ILE A 465 11.96 9.75 -4.54
C ILE A 465 11.82 9.86 -6.06
N ILE A 466 10.66 10.31 -6.53
CA ILE A 466 10.38 10.48 -7.95
C ILE A 466 10.30 11.99 -8.22
N SER A 467 11.38 12.57 -8.76
CA SER A 467 11.50 14.02 -8.97
C SER A 467 12.50 14.37 -10.06
N ASN A 468 12.15 15.36 -10.89
CA ASN A 468 13.08 16.02 -11.81
C ASN A 468 13.60 17.35 -11.24
N ASP A 469 12.97 17.88 -10.20
CA ASP A 469 13.21 19.25 -9.71
C ASP A 469 14.14 19.29 -8.49
N TYR A 470 14.33 18.15 -7.80
CA TYR A 470 15.09 18.09 -6.56
C TYR A 470 16.57 18.44 -6.73
N TYR A 471 17.30 17.74 -7.61
CA TYR A 471 18.72 18.01 -7.82
C TYR A 471 18.97 19.40 -8.42
N PRO A 472 18.20 19.90 -9.41
CA PRO A 472 18.31 21.28 -9.87
C PRO A 472 18.11 22.29 -8.74
N ALA A 473 17.17 22.03 -7.82
CA ALA A 473 16.97 22.88 -6.66
C ALA A 473 18.16 22.85 -5.69
N LEU A 474 18.78 21.69 -5.44
CA LEU A 474 19.99 21.61 -4.62
C LEU A 474 21.18 22.37 -5.24
N ALA A 475 21.26 22.42 -6.57
CA ALA A 475 22.29 23.17 -7.30
C ALA A 475 21.95 24.66 -7.45
N ALA A 476 20.77 25.11 -7.03
CA ALA A 476 20.36 26.50 -7.19
C ALA A 476 21.22 27.43 -6.29
N PRO A 477 21.58 28.64 -6.74
CA PRO A 477 22.39 29.57 -5.94
C PRO A 477 21.77 30.01 -4.61
N SER A 478 20.44 29.89 -4.48
CA SER A 478 19.71 30.19 -3.25
C SER A 478 19.70 29.02 -2.25
N VAL A 479 20.22 27.85 -2.61
CA VAL A 479 20.17 26.65 -1.78
C VAL A 479 21.58 26.26 -1.34
N PHE A 480 21.72 25.97 -0.05
CA PHE A 480 22.92 25.40 0.54
C PHE A 480 22.59 24.04 1.13
N LEU A 481 23.22 22.98 0.62
CA LEU A 481 23.11 21.63 1.18
C LEU A 481 24.12 21.45 2.31
N GLU A 482 23.63 21.43 3.54
CA GLU A 482 24.41 21.02 4.71
C GLU A 482 24.32 19.49 4.83
N SER A 483 25.43 18.79 4.53
CA SER A 483 25.50 17.31 4.52
C SER A 483 25.61 16.68 5.92
N SER A 484 25.12 17.37 6.95
CA SER A 484 25.03 16.85 8.30
C SER A 484 23.71 17.24 8.97
N ALA A 485 23.36 16.51 10.04
CA ALA A 485 22.10 16.73 10.74
C ALA A 485 22.09 18.07 11.47
N LEU A 486 20.90 18.66 11.67
CA LEU A 486 20.72 19.76 12.60
C LEU A 486 20.98 19.24 14.03
N HIS A 487 21.97 19.80 14.71
CA HIS A 487 22.36 19.39 16.06
C HIS A 487 21.66 20.22 17.14
N SER A 488 21.67 21.55 17.01
CA SER A 488 21.11 22.44 18.05
C SER A 488 20.74 23.80 17.50
N ILE A 489 19.88 24.51 18.22
CA ILE A 489 19.50 25.89 17.93
C ILE A 489 19.82 26.78 19.13
N SER A 490 20.33 27.97 18.85
CA SER A 490 20.50 29.04 19.84
C SER A 490 19.98 30.34 19.25
N LYS A 491 18.79 30.77 19.68
CA LYS A 491 18.06 31.88 19.04
C LYS A 491 17.89 31.58 17.54
N ASN A 492 18.36 32.45 16.66
CA ASN A 492 18.23 32.28 15.22
C ASN A 492 19.40 31.52 14.57
N VAL A 493 20.33 30.99 15.36
CA VAL A 493 21.48 30.26 14.83
C VAL A 493 21.24 28.76 14.95
N ALA A 494 21.09 28.09 13.82
CA ALA A 494 21.14 26.64 13.71
C ALA A 494 22.61 26.19 13.63
N THR A 495 22.96 25.18 14.41
CA THR A 495 24.26 24.52 14.37
C THR A 495 24.07 23.09 13.90
N SER A 496 24.79 22.69 12.86
CA SER A 496 24.81 21.33 12.35
C SER A 496 25.81 20.45 13.12
N GLU A 497 25.74 19.14 12.91
CA GLU A 497 26.56 18.14 13.60
C GLU A 497 28.07 18.32 13.32
N ASP A 498 28.43 18.83 12.15
CA ASP A 498 29.81 19.16 11.78
C ASP A 498 30.32 20.48 12.43
N GLY A 499 29.44 21.20 13.15
CA GLY A 499 29.73 22.47 13.81
C GLY A 499 29.49 23.71 12.95
N SER A 500 29.07 23.56 11.69
CA SER A 500 28.69 24.69 10.82
C SER A 500 27.49 25.44 11.38
N ARG A 501 27.43 26.76 11.14
CA ARG A 501 26.46 27.67 11.75
C ARG A 501 25.72 28.49 10.71
N PHE A 502 24.41 28.50 10.83
CA PHE A 502 23.50 29.15 9.89
C PHE A 502 22.53 30.04 10.65
N GLU A 503 22.47 31.32 10.27
CA GLU A 503 21.42 32.19 10.75
C GLU A 503 20.15 32.00 9.91
N LEU A 504 19.04 31.68 10.57
CA LEU A 504 17.75 31.35 9.96
C LEU A 504 16.65 32.24 10.53
N ASP A 505 15.68 32.55 9.69
CA ASP A 505 14.49 33.33 10.07
C ASP A 505 13.25 32.43 10.19
N VAL A 506 13.24 31.28 9.51
CA VAL A 506 12.16 30.28 9.53
C VAL A 506 12.78 28.88 9.56
N LEU A 507 12.15 27.95 10.28
CA LEU A 507 12.55 26.55 10.31
C LEU A 507 11.40 25.64 9.89
N VAL A 508 11.67 24.75 8.93
CA VAL A 508 10.72 23.76 8.43
C VAL A 508 11.25 22.35 8.70
N PHE A 509 10.47 21.55 9.40
CA PHE A 509 10.72 20.13 9.61
C PHE A 509 10.00 19.29 8.55
N ALA A 510 10.77 18.60 7.71
CA ALA A 510 10.31 17.58 6.78
C ALA A 510 10.73 16.19 7.28
N THR A 511 10.45 15.93 8.56
CA THR A 511 11.02 14.83 9.35
C THR A 511 10.14 13.58 9.45
N GLY A 512 9.00 13.57 8.75
CA GLY A 512 8.13 12.41 8.62
C GLY A 512 7.10 12.29 9.74
N PHE A 513 6.73 11.06 10.08
CA PHE A 513 5.54 10.75 10.89
C PHE A 513 5.81 9.66 11.94
N GLU A 514 4.97 9.57 12.97
CA GLU A 514 4.96 8.47 13.94
C GLU A 514 4.31 7.21 13.33
N SER A 515 5.06 6.50 12.47
CA SER A 515 4.53 5.40 11.66
C SER A 515 4.47 4.04 12.37
N THR A 516 5.43 3.73 13.25
CA THR A 516 5.54 2.43 13.94
C THR A 516 4.89 2.43 15.33
N ARG A 517 4.45 3.61 15.80
CA ARG A 517 3.75 3.80 17.08
C ARG A 517 2.56 4.74 16.88
N PRO A 518 1.56 4.32 16.10
CA PRO A 518 0.45 5.18 15.77
C PRO A 518 -0.30 5.61 17.04
N PRO A 519 -0.58 6.92 17.25
CA PRO A 519 -1.15 7.41 18.51
C PRO A 519 -2.49 6.79 18.91
N PHE A 520 -3.30 6.35 17.94
CA PHE A 520 -4.56 5.67 18.23
C PHE A 520 -4.35 4.39 19.05
N ALA A 521 -3.21 3.71 18.94
CA ALA A 521 -2.95 2.48 19.67
C ALA A 521 -2.90 2.68 21.20
N ALA A 522 -2.48 3.86 21.65
CA ALA A 522 -2.50 4.22 23.08
C ALA A 522 -3.91 4.53 23.60
N ARG A 523 -4.87 4.78 22.70
CA ARG A 523 -6.26 5.11 22.98
C ARG A 523 -7.20 3.91 22.85
N THR A 524 -6.69 2.75 22.40
CA THR A 524 -7.49 1.54 22.14
C THR A 524 -7.27 0.47 23.21
N TYR A 525 -8.35 -0.02 23.79
CA TYR A 525 -8.38 -1.04 24.84
C TYR A 525 -9.24 -2.22 24.39
N GLY A 526 -8.63 -3.38 24.22
CA GLY A 526 -9.28 -4.62 23.80
C GLY A 526 -9.87 -5.42 24.96
N ALA A 527 -10.06 -6.71 24.73
CA ALA A 527 -10.46 -7.67 25.75
C ALA A 527 -9.46 -7.66 26.93
N ASP A 528 -9.98 -7.95 28.13
CA ASP A 528 -9.21 -7.93 29.37
C ASP A 528 -8.55 -6.57 29.71
N GLY A 529 -8.96 -5.50 29.03
CA GLY A 529 -8.43 -4.15 29.23
C GLY A 529 -7.04 -3.92 28.66
N ILE A 530 -6.51 -4.85 27.85
CA ILE A 530 -5.18 -4.75 27.21
C ILE A 530 -5.18 -3.56 26.26
N ARG A 531 -4.16 -2.72 26.32
CA ARG A 531 -3.98 -1.61 25.36
C ARG A 531 -3.34 -2.11 24.08
N LEU A 532 -3.77 -1.60 22.93
CA LEU A 532 -3.20 -1.96 21.63
C LEU A 532 -1.70 -1.59 21.55
N ALA A 533 -1.31 -0.45 22.12
CA ALA A 533 0.09 -0.06 22.23
C ALA A 533 0.95 -1.08 23.01
N ASP A 534 0.39 -1.71 24.05
CA ASP A 534 1.11 -2.74 24.82
C ASP A 534 1.19 -4.05 24.02
N ALA A 535 0.12 -4.43 23.31
CA ALA A 535 0.11 -5.61 22.42
C ALA A 535 1.11 -5.48 21.24
N TRP A 536 1.42 -4.24 20.85
CA TRP A 536 2.40 -3.88 19.81
C TRP A 536 3.74 -3.37 20.37
N ALA A 537 4.04 -3.64 21.65
CA ALA A 537 5.28 -3.19 22.29
C ALA A 537 6.54 -3.76 21.60
N ASP A 538 6.46 -4.99 21.09
CA ASP A 538 7.54 -5.70 20.39
C ASP A 538 7.39 -5.63 18.85
N GLY A 539 6.78 -4.55 18.37
CA GLY A 539 6.45 -4.35 16.96
C GLY A 539 5.01 -4.76 16.64
N MET A 540 4.41 -4.03 15.70
CA MET A 540 3.02 -4.25 15.33
C MET A 540 2.81 -5.62 14.67
N ARG A 541 1.71 -6.27 15.04
CA ARG A 541 1.27 -7.58 14.52
C ARG A 541 -0.23 -7.55 14.25
N ALA A 542 -0.64 -8.25 13.21
CA ALA A 542 -2.04 -8.44 12.84
C ALA A 542 -2.19 -9.74 12.05
N HIS A 543 -3.38 -10.33 12.06
CA HIS A 543 -3.80 -11.32 11.08
C HIS A 543 -4.43 -10.62 9.87
N ALA A 544 -4.19 -11.17 8.67
CA ALA A 544 -4.64 -10.59 7.39
C ALA A 544 -4.29 -9.09 7.23
N SER A 545 -3.23 -8.61 7.89
CA SER A 545 -2.87 -7.19 8.00
C SER A 545 -4.01 -6.27 8.48
N THR A 546 -5.07 -6.83 9.09
CA THR A 546 -6.34 -6.13 9.33
C THR A 546 -6.88 -6.35 10.75
N THR A 547 -6.82 -7.57 11.28
CA THR A 547 -7.40 -7.90 12.60
C THR A 547 -6.31 -8.19 13.63
N VAL A 548 -6.58 -7.91 14.91
CA VAL A 548 -5.59 -8.06 15.99
C VAL A 548 -6.21 -8.93 17.09
N HIS A 549 -5.52 -10.00 17.46
CA HIS A 549 -5.94 -10.89 18.55
C HIS A 549 -6.13 -10.11 19.85
N GLY A 550 -7.25 -10.37 20.55
CA GLY A 550 -7.62 -9.67 21.77
C GLY A 550 -8.38 -8.36 21.51
N PHE A 551 -8.70 -8.04 20.25
CA PHE A 551 -9.47 -6.86 19.86
C PHE A 551 -10.66 -7.29 18.98
N PRO A 552 -11.68 -7.93 19.59
CA PRO A 552 -12.79 -8.51 18.83
C PRO A 552 -13.55 -7.47 18.01
N ASN A 553 -14.01 -7.83 16.81
CA ASN A 553 -14.71 -6.95 15.86
C ASN A 553 -14.00 -5.63 15.53
N MET A 554 -12.68 -5.54 15.79
CA MET A 554 -11.86 -4.40 15.39
C MET A 554 -11.10 -4.72 14.11
N PHE A 555 -11.18 -3.81 13.14
CA PHE A 555 -10.49 -3.90 11.86
C PHE A 555 -9.64 -2.65 11.63
N VAL A 556 -8.33 -2.81 11.46
CA VAL A 556 -7.39 -1.73 11.18
C VAL A 556 -7.12 -1.68 9.68
N LEU A 557 -7.61 -0.64 9.03
CA LEU A 557 -7.30 -0.37 7.62
C LEU A 557 -6.01 0.45 7.54
N ASP A 558 -5.22 0.19 6.49
CA ASP A 558 -3.90 0.79 6.32
C ASP A 558 -2.92 0.42 7.48
N GLY A 559 -3.21 -0.68 8.18
CA GLY A 559 -2.55 -1.17 9.38
C GLY A 559 -1.20 -1.88 9.14
N PRO A 560 -0.77 -2.71 10.12
CA PRO A 560 0.50 -3.44 10.04
C PRO A 560 0.60 -4.28 8.78
N ASN A 561 1.72 -4.20 8.08
CA ASN A 561 2.00 -4.93 6.84
C ASN A 561 0.99 -4.73 5.69
N ALA A 562 0.20 -3.64 5.70
CA ALA A 562 -0.73 -3.27 4.62
C ALA A 562 -0.22 -2.14 3.71
N SER A 563 1.02 -1.67 3.90
CA SER A 563 1.63 -0.60 3.10
C SER A 563 2.50 -1.13 1.97
N LEU A 564 2.84 -0.28 1.00
CA LEU A 564 3.69 -0.60 -0.14
C LEU A 564 4.75 0.46 -0.42
N GLY A 565 5.86 0.03 -1.01
CA GLY A 565 6.91 0.91 -1.55
C GLY A 565 6.91 1.05 -3.07
N HIS A 566 5.95 0.46 -3.78
CA HIS A 566 5.99 0.30 -5.24
C HIS A 566 4.64 0.44 -5.97
N ASN A 567 3.49 0.26 -5.29
CA ASN A 567 2.15 0.34 -5.91
C ASN A 567 1.21 1.25 -5.09
N SER A 568 -0.06 1.34 -5.50
CA SER A 568 -1.07 2.22 -4.91
C SER A 568 -1.57 1.73 -3.55
N ALA A 569 -1.49 2.60 -2.54
CA ALA A 569 -2.10 2.34 -1.22
C ALA A 569 -3.62 2.16 -1.31
N VAL A 570 -4.29 2.80 -2.28
CA VAL A 570 -5.75 2.67 -2.47
C VAL A 570 -6.12 1.22 -2.82
N ALA A 571 -5.29 0.52 -3.61
CA ALA A 571 -5.53 -0.87 -3.95
C ALA A 571 -5.44 -1.82 -2.74
N MET A 572 -4.51 -1.54 -1.80
CA MET A 572 -4.39 -2.29 -0.55
C MET A 572 -5.58 -2.04 0.37
N ILE A 573 -5.97 -0.77 0.51
CA ILE A 573 -7.12 -0.34 1.29
C ILE A 573 -8.39 -1.03 0.80
N GLU A 574 -8.63 -1.07 -0.51
CA GLU A 574 -9.80 -1.74 -1.09
C GLU A 574 -9.82 -3.25 -0.81
N ALA A 575 -8.66 -3.93 -0.88
CA ALA A 575 -8.56 -5.34 -0.52
C ALA A 575 -8.88 -5.59 0.96
N GLN A 576 -8.42 -4.72 1.86
CA GLN A 576 -8.78 -4.79 3.27
C GLN A 576 -10.28 -4.54 3.48
N ILE A 577 -10.86 -3.56 2.80
CA ILE A 577 -12.31 -3.30 2.87
C ILE A 577 -13.08 -4.55 2.41
N ASP A 578 -12.71 -5.17 1.29
CA ASP A 578 -13.37 -6.39 0.82
C ASP A 578 -13.31 -7.52 1.87
N TYR A 579 -12.16 -7.69 2.52
CA TYR A 579 -11.98 -8.67 3.60
C TYR A 579 -12.84 -8.35 4.83
N VAL A 580 -12.92 -7.08 5.24
CA VAL A 580 -13.78 -6.63 6.35
C VAL A 580 -15.24 -6.92 6.03
N LEU A 581 -15.74 -6.51 4.86
CA LEU A 581 -17.13 -6.73 4.48
C LEU A 581 -17.47 -8.22 4.42
N ALA A 582 -16.56 -9.06 3.93
CA ALA A 582 -16.75 -10.51 3.93
C ALA A 582 -16.79 -11.10 5.35
N ALA A 583 -16.05 -10.52 6.31
CA ALA A 583 -16.12 -10.90 7.72
C ALA A 583 -17.47 -10.50 8.35
N LEU A 584 -17.96 -9.28 8.05
CA LEU A 584 -19.27 -8.80 8.52
C LEU A 584 -20.41 -9.63 7.92
N ASP A 585 -20.37 -9.91 6.62
CA ASP A 585 -21.33 -10.80 5.93
C ASP A 585 -21.35 -12.20 6.58
N HIS A 586 -20.16 -12.76 6.88
CA HIS A 586 -20.06 -14.06 7.54
C HIS A 586 -20.69 -14.03 8.94
N ARG A 587 -20.36 -13.01 9.72
CA ARG A 587 -20.88 -12.80 11.07
C ARG A 587 -22.40 -12.75 11.06
N ASP A 588 -22.98 -11.93 10.19
CA ASP A 588 -24.42 -11.71 10.12
C ASP A 588 -25.15 -12.95 9.58
N ALA A 589 -24.59 -13.62 8.55
CA ALA A 589 -25.14 -14.86 8.01
C ALA A 589 -25.13 -16.03 9.03
N LYS A 590 -24.24 -15.99 10.02
CA LYS A 590 -24.11 -17.01 11.07
C LYS A 590 -24.74 -16.60 12.40
N GLY A 591 -25.26 -15.38 12.53
CA GLY A 591 -25.79 -14.85 13.79
C GLY A 591 -24.73 -14.81 14.89
N ILE A 592 -23.48 -14.46 14.53
CA ILE A 592 -22.37 -14.32 15.47
C ILE A 592 -22.34 -12.88 15.98
N ASP A 593 -22.16 -12.66 17.28
CA ASP A 593 -22.06 -11.30 17.83
C ASP A 593 -20.66 -10.71 17.66
N ALA A 594 -19.62 -11.52 17.91
CA ALA A 594 -18.24 -11.07 17.86
C ALA A 594 -17.26 -12.15 17.38
N LEU A 595 -16.32 -11.72 16.54
CA LEU A 595 -15.20 -12.51 16.04
C LEU A 595 -13.89 -11.89 16.55
N ASP A 596 -12.98 -12.73 17.04
CA ASP A 596 -11.61 -12.35 17.38
C ASP A 596 -10.62 -13.19 16.59
N ALA A 597 -9.52 -12.60 16.13
CA ALA A 597 -8.48 -13.37 15.47
C ALA A 597 -7.84 -14.30 16.50
N SER A 598 -7.63 -15.57 16.14
CA SER A 598 -6.88 -16.46 17.03
C SER A 598 -5.42 -16.02 17.13
N LEU A 599 -4.81 -16.20 18.32
CA LEU A 599 -3.39 -15.91 18.52
C LEU A 599 -2.51 -16.74 17.57
N GLU A 600 -2.88 -18.01 17.36
CA GLU A 600 -2.17 -18.91 16.43
C GLU A 600 -2.16 -18.36 15.00
N ALA A 601 -3.31 -17.88 14.48
CA ALA A 601 -3.36 -17.31 13.15
C ALA A 601 -2.54 -16.02 13.04
N GLN A 602 -2.62 -15.13 14.03
CA GLN A 602 -1.83 -13.89 14.06
C GLN A 602 -0.32 -14.17 14.09
N ASP A 603 0.13 -15.13 14.91
CA ASP A 603 1.53 -15.49 15.02
C ASP A 603 2.03 -16.22 13.76
N ALA A 604 1.21 -17.10 13.18
CA ALA A 604 1.53 -17.76 11.91
C ALA A 604 1.66 -16.74 10.77
N TYR A 605 0.71 -15.79 10.66
CA TYR A 605 0.75 -14.71 9.69
C TYR A 605 2.02 -13.87 9.88
N THR A 606 2.30 -13.50 11.11
CA THR A 606 3.49 -12.74 11.51
C THR A 606 4.78 -13.44 11.08
N HIS A 607 4.94 -14.73 11.38
CA HIS A 607 6.14 -15.49 10.98
C HIS A 607 6.29 -15.58 9.46
N GLU A 608 5.19 -15.70 8.72
CA GLU A 608 5.22 -15.70 7.25
C GLU A 608 5.74 -14.35 6.72
N ILE A 609 5.24 -13.24 7.24
CA ILE A 609 5.70 -11.89 6.88
C ILE A 609 7.19 -11.73 7.16
N ASP A 610 7.64 -12.08 8.36
CA ASP A 610 9.05 -11.96 8.74
C ASP A 610 9.95 -12.78 7.82
N ALA A 611 9.54 -14.02 7.50
CA ALA A 611 10.26 -14.89 6.58
C ALA A 611 10.34 -14.30 5.16
N LYS A 612 9.25 -13.70 4.66
CA LYS A 612 9.21 -13.02 3.35
C LYS A 612 10.08 -11.74 3.36
N ALA A 613 10.10 -11.01 4.47
CA ALA A 613 10.83 -9.76 4.61
C ALA A 613 12.35 -9.96 4.76
N ALA A 614 12.80 -11.10 5.28
CA ALA A 614 14.20 -11.34 5.69
C ALA A 614 15.25 -11.05 4.62
N SER A 615 14.96 -11.32 3.34
CA SER A 615 15.87 -11.08 2.21
C SER A 615 15.66 -9.75 1.49
N THR A 616 14.63 -8.98 1.88
CA THR A 616 14.31 -7.72 1.20
C THR A 616 15.39 -6.66 1.43
N VAL A 617 15.47 -5.70 0.53
CA VAL A 617 16.33 -4.52 0.67
C VAL A 617 15.96 -3.68 1.89
N TRP A 618 14.74 -3.78 2.41
CA TRP A 618 14.32 -3.03 3.60
C TRP A 618 15.01 -3.48 4.88
N LEU A 619 15.41 -4.75 4.98
CA LEU A 619 16.14 -5.29 6.12
C LEU A 619 17.64 -5.48 5.85
N THR A 620 18.03 -5.68 4.59
CA THR A 620 19.41 -5.97 4.19
C THR A 620 20.13 -4.82 3.48
N GLY A 621 19.43 -3.71 3.22
CA GLY A 621 19.93 -2.59 2.42
C GLY A 621 20.81 -1.59 3.16
N GLY A 622 21.10 -1.80 4.45
CA GLY A 622 22.05 -0.99 5.21
C GLY A 622 21.58 0.42 5.54
N CYS A 623 20.28 0.66 5.65
CA CYS A 623 19.72 1.96 6.02
C CYS A 623 18.81 1.87 7.26
N ASP A 624 18.63 3.00 7.95
CA ASP A 624 17.55 3.16 8.92
C ASP A 624 16.30 3.69 8.23
N SER A 625 15.30 2.82 8.09
CA SER A 625 14.04 3.11 7.40
C SER A 625 12.87 3.12 8.37
N TRP A 626 11.93 4.04 8.15
CA TRP A 626 10.68 4.13 8.93
C TRP A 626 9.73 2.94 8.70
N TYR A 627 10.05 2.05 7.75
CA TYR A 627 9.36 0.77 7.54
C TYR A 627 9.59 -0.26 8.65
N VAL A 628 10.71 -0.12 9.36
CA VAL A 628 11.21 -1.08 10.34
C VAL A 628 10.96 -0.53 11.73
N ASP A 629 10.37 -1.35 12.61
CA ASP A 629 10.22 -0.96 14.01
C ASP A 629 11.59 -0.90 14.69
N GLU A 630 11.91 0.27 15.25
CA GLU A 630 13.22 0.52 15.85
C GLU A 630 13.51 -0.40 17.06
N ARG A 631 12.48 -0.91 17.75
CA ARG A 631 12.61 -1.74 18.95
C ARG A 631 12.80 -3.22 18.61
N SER A 632 11.99 -3.74 17.69
CA SER A 632 12.02 -5.17 17.33
C SER A 632 12.84 -5.48 16.09
N ARG A 633 13.26 -4.45 15.32
CA ARG A 633 13.97 -4.56 14.04
C ARG A 633 13.21 -5.33 12.95
N ARG A 634 11.91 -5.54 13.16
CA ARG A 634 11.02 -6.20 12.20
C ARG A 634 10.43 -5.22 11.20
N LEU A 635 10.11 -5.73 10.01
CA LEU A 635 9.33 -5.00 9.02
C LEU A 635 7.85 -5.01 9.45
N THR A 636 7.36 -3.89 10.00
CA THR A 636 6.00 -3.81 10.56
C THR A 636 5.02 -3.04 9.68
N LEU A 637 5.50 -2.29 8.68
CA LEU A 637 4.64 -1.44 7.85
C LEU A 637 4.36 -2.01 6.47
N LEU A 638 5.39 -2.47 5.78
CA LEU A 638 5.27 -2.88 4.39
C LEU A 638 4.82 -4.33 4.27
N TRP A 639 4.00 -4.59 3.26
CA TRP A 639 3.72 -5.91 2.74
C TRP A 639 4.93 -6.41 1.94
N PRO A 640 5.58 -7.53 2.33
CA PRO A 640 6.76 -8.07 1.66
C PRO A 640 6.38 -9.01 0.51
N ASP A 641 5.40 -8.62 -0.31
CA ASP A 641 5.02 -9.32 -1.52
C ASP A 641 4.47 -8.34 -2.56
N PHE A 642 4.12 -8.88 -3.72
CA PHE A 642 3.35 -8.20 -4.76
C PHE A 642 2.01 -7.68 -4.23
N ALA A 643 1.55 -6.53 -4.73
CA ALA A 643 0.25 -5.98 -4.35
C ALA A 643 -0.90 -6.89 -4.82
N TYR A 644 -0.78 -7.52 -5.99
CA TYR A 644 -1.80 -8.48 -6.44
C TYR A 644 -1.91 -9.69 -5.51
N ALA A 645 -0.79 -10.12 -4.91
CA ALA A 645 -0.78 -11.23 -3.96
C ALA A 645 -1.50 -10.86 -2.66
N PHE A 646 -1.41 -9.60 -2.23
CA PHE A 646 -2.20 -9.07 -1.12
C PHE A 646 -3.70 -9.09 -1.45
N GLN A 647 -4.09 -8.54 -2.62
CA GLN A 647 -5.49 -8.55 -3.08
C GLN A 647 -6.05 -9.97 -3.14
N ARG A 648 -5.29 -10.91 -3.72
CA ARG A 648 -5.68 -12.32 -3.79
C ARG A 648 -5.84 -12.93 -2.40
N ARG A 649 -4.90 -12.68 -1.48
CA ARG A 649 -4.97 -13.19 -0.11
C ARG A 649 -6.21 -12.71 0.62
N LEU A 650 -6.56 -11.44 0.46
CA LEU A 650 -7.69 -10.82 1.17
C LEU A 650 -9.03 -10.95 0.42
N SER A 651 -9.03 -11.51 -0.80
CA SER A 651 -10.25 -11.72 -1.60
C SER A 651 -11.27 -12.68 -0.98
N ARG A 652 -10.88 -13.43 0.06
CA ARG A 652 -11.73 -14.36 0.79
C ARG A 652 -11.51 -14.22 2.30
N PHE A 653 -12.62 -14.17 3.03
CA PHE A 653 -12.61 -14.32 4.48
C PHE A 653 -12.32 -15.77 4.91
N ASP A 654 -11.34 -15.94 5.78
CA ASP A 654 -10.79 -17.19 6.31
C ASP A 654 -11.29 -17.42 7.75
N ALA A 655 -12.59 -17.71 7.87
CA ALA A 655 -13.29 -17.87 9.14
C ALA A 655 -12.64 -18.90 10.10
N GLU A 656 -11.89 -19.88 9.58
CA GLU A 656 -11.14 -20.86 10.37
C GLU A 656 -10.06 -20.25 11.29
N ASN A 657 -9.61 -19.02 11.00
CA ASN A 657 -8.59 -18.32 11.76
C ASN A 657 -9.17 -17.44 12.88
N TYR A 658 -10.50 -17.48 13.06
CA TYR A 658 -11.23 -16.66 14.02
C TYR A 658 -11.96 -17.51 15.06
N GLU A 659 -12.01 -16.97 16.28
CA GLU A 659 -12.80 -17.52 17.38
C GLU A 659 -14.08 -16.70 17.57
N VAL A 660 -15.17 -17.40 17.88
CA VAL A 660 -16.43 -16.76 18.27
C VAL A 660 -16.33 -16.36 19.73
N VAL A 661 -16.47 -15.06 20.01
CA VAL A 661 -16.41 -14.53 21.37
C VAL A 661 -17.78 -14.62 22.02
N ALA A 662 -17.85 -15.29 23.17
CA ALA A 662 -19.06 -15.34 23.99
C ALA A 662 -19.04 -14.25 25.06
N ALA A 663 -20.21 -13.67 25.34
CA ALA A 663 -20.35 -12.70 26.44
C ALA A 663 -19.95 -13.36 27.77
N ARG A 664 -19.12 -12.67 28.57
CA ARG A 664 -18.79 -13.11 29.92
C ARG A 664 -20.02 -12.86 30.80
N ARG A 665 -20.91 -13.84 30.90
CA ARG A 665 -21.94 -13.81 31.94
C ARG A 665 -21.21 -13.89 33.28
N HIS A 666 -21.12 -12.78 34.00
CA HIS A 666 -20.81 -12.81 35.41
C HIS A 666 -21.77 -13.82 36.06
N ALA A 667 -21.24 -14.96 36.51
CA ALA A 667 -21.95 -15.78 37.46
C ALA A 667 -22.18 -14.88 38.66
N SER A 668 -23.41 -14.37 38.81
CA SER A 668 -23.80 -13.61 39.98
C SER A 668 -23.53 -14.50 41.18
N ALA A 669 -22.44 -14.26 41.88
CA ALA A 669 -22.24 -14.80 43.21
C ALA A 669 -23.28 -14.11 44.10
N LEU A 670 -24.41 -14.81 44.26
CA LEU A 670 -25.44 -14.51 45.25
C LEU A 670 -24.87 -14.60 46.66
#